data_AF-A0A6P1DND8-F1
#
_entry.id   AF-A0A6P1DND8-F1
#
_cell.length_a   1.000
_cell.length_b   1.000
_cell.length_c   1.000
_cell.angle_alpha   90.00
_cell.angle_beta   90.00
_cell.angle_gamma   90.00
#
_symmetry.space_group_name_H-M   'P 1'
#
loop_
_entity.id
_entity.type
_entity.pdbx_description
1 polymer ?
#
loop_
_entity_poly.entity_id
_entity_poly.type
_entity_poly.pdbx_seq_one_letter_code
_entity_poly.pdbx_strand_id
1 'polypeptide(L)'
;MPKNNARKGIQIKQNIGTTVIPDESPPIQSSPSSIANDAEIAHQSPIHGDLAVTLVHSQRPAQLNKVFTWTEDGLTKTASAQLTRGRCERRFVADLNAFAELLDGIAPNVAVLYGVTERATAPLVSTKHFQEEGDAITRTRRFFGFRRAPGLMMLDHDPHGDRRLSPDDLITALHRAAPVLQEASLLWRPSASSGVVLPDGTETGLQGQRLYLPVTNAALIPEAGKALEALLWANGDGWIEVGKAGQALTRTLIDTTVWQPERLDFVAPPTLKDGLTRRAPPACLIGDSNRQFDLQTLIDLADGTIRAQAAANIKAAKSGKSDALTLARDAWIEEQAAALAEKGQITLESARATLRTAATQFTLTGDFRLLASDGAEVSVGTILDNPSRWHGKRFADPLEPEYSQDRRIAWVNLRSGGRPYLWSHAHGGRRFYLVRPSKRVRLVKGERGRVVDNCLDLLRERGELFDFGEGAALVRMTEDARAVPVSRDWLVDHFDRTIRFYVEVLRKEDGVDVVKQEDTDAPTWAASRILAKDGERGLSRLNAVITAPTLRADGSILSAPGYDAPSRLLLLSNVPELPHVPLNPSLDDARRALARLWAPVAEFPLVDAVARGVTLAAMLTACIRASLTTAPGFAWDAPAAGTGKTLLAQTIGVLLSGDIPPALPPASAQDEEARKRLFSALRENHRTILWDNIREPFGNAALDAFLTAPTFTDRILGKSETATLPNRALFLATGNNLRLVGDTCRRILIARLDAQTEKPYAREFDFDPAQMAVARRDELVVAALTLIRTWITAGRSRLGAGRTASFETWDELVRQPVCWVASWSQTLSFDDPLKATERAFEADPETAKLGALLEAVRAMTEDASPTSRGTISHTVAQMIAWANAEQHDDSDAQREARQSLHDALSEIAAERSGTINPRILGRWIERNAERRVSGLRFVQDGELRRAKRWRVVADVSSHVEINSQKHTNSHPKDDDARRPTPWDVGAECEFVSSDELFAGARETGQVVEGEL
;
A
#
# COMPACT_ATOMS: atom_id res chain seq x y z
N MET A 1 48.23 -23.65 29.38
CA MET A 1 49.43 -24.53 29.40
C MET A 1 49.03 -25.90 29.90
N PRO A 2 49.78 -26.99 29.62
CA PRO A 2 51.03 -27.15 28.84
C PRO A 2 50.76 -27.66 27.39
N LYS A 3 51.69 -27.92 26.45
CA LYS A 3 53.09 -27.50 26.17
C LYS A 3 53.47 -27.86 24.70
N ASN A 4 54.61 -27.32 24.24
CA ASN A 4 55.49 -27.78 23.14
C ASN A 4 55.20 -27.41 21.67
N ASN A 5 56.32 -27.16 20.95
CA ASN A 5 56.42 -26.63 19.60
C ASN A 5 57.02 -27.63 18.60
N ALA A 6 56.73 -27.48 17.30
CA ALA A 6 57.68 -27.59 16.18
C ALA A 6 57.09 -26.78 14.98
N ARG A 7 57.79 -25.94 14.18
CA ARG A 7 59.06 -26.07 13.40
C ARG A 7 58.98 -27.19 12.34
N LYS A 8 59.23 -26.99 11.04
CA LYS A 8 59.69 -25.84 10.19
C LYS A 8 58.96 -25.91 8.82
N GLY A 9 59.05 -24.87 7.98
CA GLY A 9 58.76 -24.97 6.54
C GLY A 9 60.03 -24.90 5.67
N ILE A 10 59.92 -25.09 4.35
CA ILE A 10 60.73 -24.54 3.22
C ILE A 10 60.29 -25.19 1.88
N GLN A 11 59.71 -24.38 0.99
CA GLN A 11 60.05 -24.15 -0.44
C GLN A 11 60.28 -25.31 -1.48
N ILE A 12 60.04 -24.97 -2.77
CA ILE A 12 60.66 -25.47 -4.05
C ILE A 12 59.94 -26.56 -4.93
N LYS A 13 59.34 -26.05 -6.03
CA LYS A 13 59.42 -26.45 -7.49
C LYS A 13 58.84 -27.76 -8.12
N GLN A 14 58.25 -27.54 -9.32
CA GLN A 14 58.39 -28.31 -10.61
C GLN A 14 57.69 -29.70 -10.76
N ASN A 15 57.36 -30.23 -11.97
CA ASN A 15 57.53 -29.80 -13.39
C ASN A 15 56.56 -30.51 -14.38
N ILE A 16 56.29 -29.88 -15.56
CA ILE A 16 56.13 -30.43 -16.97
C ILE A 16 55.22 -31.66 -17.23
N GLY A 17 54.37 -31.77 -18.27
CA GLY A 17 54.06 -30.98 -19.51
C GLY A 17 52.98 -31.74 -20.35
N THR A 18 52.79 -31.71 -21.68
CA THR A 18 53.37 -30.98 -22.87
C THR A 18 52.48 -31.26 -24.13
N THR A 19 52.71 -30.61 -25.29
CA THR A 19 52.37 -31.03 -26.71
C THR A 19 50.88 -31.16 -27.18
N VAL A 20 50.46 -30.96 -28.46
CA VAL A 20 50.96 -30.19 -29.66
C VAL A 20 49.89 -30.11 -30.80
N ILE A 21 49.67 -28.92 -31.42
CA ILE A 21 49.79 -28.48 -32.88
C ILE A 21 49.37 -29.45 -34.04
N PRO A 22 48.87 -29.02 -35.26
CA PRO A 22 48.91 -27.70 -35.95
C PRO A 22 47.58 -27.13 -36.57
N ASP A 23 47.73 -25.98 -37.25
CA ASP A 23 46.81 -25.28 -38.20
C ASP A 23 47.63 -24.85 -39.45
N GLU A 24 47.07 -24.81 -40.67
CA GLU A 24 47.74 -24.29 -41.90
C GLU A 24 46.77 -23.99 -43.09
N SER A 25 47.20 -23.15 -44.05
CA SER A 25 46.37 -22.42 -45.08
C SER A 25 46.61 -22.95 -46.54
N PRO A 26 46.36 -22.24 -47.69
CA PRO A 26 45.55 -21.03 -48.01
C PRO A 26 44.52 -21.14 -49.22
N PRO A 27 44.68 -20.61 -50.49
CA PRO A 27 43.64 -19.74 -51.13
C PRO A 27 43.23 -20.05 -52.61
N ILE A 28 42.38 -19.20 -53.24
CA ILE A 28 42.39 -18.68 -54.67
C ILE A 28 40.98 -18.29 -55.21
N GLN A 29 40.91 -17.37 -56.19
CA GLN A 29 39.71 -16.85 -56.88
C GLN A 29 39.50 -17.48 -58.29
N SER A 30 38.25 -17.63 -58.76
CA SER A 30 37.80 -17.34 -60.16
C SER A 30 36.28 -17.59 -60.39
N SER A 31 35.73 -16.96 -61.43
CA SER A 31 34.31 -16.96 -61.89
C SER A 31 34.15 -17.76 -63.22
N PRO A 32 32.96 -17.90 -63.90
CA PRO A 32 31.63 -17.30 -63.67
C PRO A 32 30.38 -18.23 -63.91
N SER A 33 29.16 -17.68 -63.72
CA SER A 33 27.84 -18.12 -64.29
C SER A 33 27.27 -19.48 -63.82
N SER A 34 25.95 -19.72 -63.67
CA SER A 34 24.80 -19.25 -64.45
C SER A 34 23.42 -19.51 -63.79
N ILE A 35 22.40 -18.72 -64.19
CA ILE A 35 20.93 -18.99 -64.21
C ILE A 35 20.17 -19.34 -62.90
N ALA A 36 19.48 -18.30 -62.38
CA ALA A 36 18.14 -18.21 -61.78
C ALA A 36 17.40 -19.44 -61.17
N ASN A 37 16.83 -19.22 -59.96
CA ASN A 37 15.38 -18.97 -59.82
C ASN A 37 14.98 -18.37 -58.43
N ASP A 38 14.22 -17.27 -58.49
CA ASP A 38 13.18 -16.74 -57.59
C ASP A 38 13.31 -16.62 -56.05
N ALA A 39 12.63 -15.57 -55.54
CA ALA A 39 12.32 -15.21 -54.14
C ALA A 39 13.49 -14.70 -53.26
N GLU A 40 13.61 -13.37 -53.16
CA GLU A 40 14.46 -12.70 -52.17
C GLU A 40 13.99 -12.97 -50.73
N ILE A 41 14.82 -13.63 -49.93
CA ILE A 41 14.70 -13.58 -48.46
C ILE A 41 15.31 -12.26 -47.99
N ALA A 42 14.46 -11.24 -47.86
CA ALA A 42 14.86 -10.00 -47.20
C ALA A 42 15.24 -10.28 -45.74
N HIS A 43 16.53 -10.11 -45.39
CA HIS A 43 16.99 -10.19 -44.01
C HIS A 43 16.34 -9.09 -43.18
N GLN A 44 15.31 -9.44 -42.40
CA GLN A 44 14.68 -8.51 -41.47
C GLN A 44 15.64 -8.19 -40.33
N SER A 45 16.04 -6.92 -40.23
CA SER A 45 16.68 -6.38 -39.03
C SER A 45 15.78 -6.58 -37.80
N PRO A 46 16.35 -6.75 -36.58
CA PRO A 46 15.55 -6.84 -35.38
C PRO A 46 14.72 -5.56 -35.19
N ILE A 47 13.40 -5.71 -35.05
CA ILE A 47 12.47 -4.59 -34.91
C ILE A 47 12.58 -4.03 -33.49
N HIS A 48 13.54 -3.12 -33.29
CA HIS A 48 13.58 -2.25 -32.11
C HIS A 48 12.36 -1.31 -32.15
N GLY A 49 11.56 -1.30 -31.09
CA GLY A 49 10.32 -0.52 -31.05
C GLY A 49 10.55 0.98 -30.87
N ASP A 50 9.70 1.79 -31.50
CA ASP A 50 9.76 3.26 -31.48
C ASP A 50 9.91 3.87 -30.08
N LEU A 51 10.77 4.89 -29.99
CA LEU A 51 10.97 5.71 -28.81
C LEU A 51 9.74 6.58 -28.55
N ALA A 52 9.14 6.46 -27.35
CA ALA A 52 7.94 7.21 -26.99
C ALA A 52 8.22 8.48 -26.17
N VAL A 53 7.60 9.61 -26.56
CA VAL A 53 7.62 10.90 -25.84
C VAL A 53 6.22 11.54 -25.80
N THR A 54 6.02 12.57 -24.98
CA THR A 54 4.81 13.41 -25.01
C THR A 54 5.15 14.83 -25.42
N LEU A 55 4.49 15.34 -26.45
CA LEU A 55 4.41 16.78 -26.73
C LEU A 55 3.29 17.41 -25.90
N VAL A 56 3.55 18.57 -25.33
CA VAL A 56 2.57 19.38 -24.60
C VAL A 56 2.44 20.73 -25.26
N HIS A 57 1.31 20.93 -25.94
CA HIS A 57 0.93 22.15 -26.63
C HIS A 57 0.19 23.07 -25.66
N SER A 58 0.78 24.22 -25.34
CA SER A 58 0.16 25.18 -24.43
C SER A 58 -0.89 26.05 -25.10
N GLN A 59 -1.97 26.31 -24.35
CA GLN A 59 -3.00 27.31 -24.66
C GLN A 59 -2.95 28.47 -23.66
N ARG A 60 -2.65 28.19 -22.39
CA ARG A 60 -2.43 29.17 -21.32
C ARG A 60 -1.27 28.70 -20.44
N PRO A 61 -0.09 29.36 -20.46
CA PRO A 61 0.27 30.57 -21.21
C PRO A 61 0.33 30.36 -22.73
N ALA A 62 0.38 31.44 -23.51
CA ALA A 62 0.46 31.36 -24.98
C ALA A 62 1.84 30.92 -25.51
N GLN A 63 2.87 30.94 -24.66
CA GLN A 63 4.26 30.53 -24.93
C GLN A 63 4.79 29.75 -23.73
N LEU A 64 5.61 28.71 -23.95
CA LEU A 64 6.30 27.95 -22.89
C LEU A 64 7.82 28.08 -22.96
N ASN A 65 8.37 28.53 -24.08
CA ASN A 65 9.79 28.73 -24.26
C ASN A 65 10.37 29.82 -23.34
N LYS A 66 11.71 29.90 -23.29
CA LYS A 66 12.43 30.98 -22.60
C LYS A 66 12.32 32.25 -23.44
N VAL A 67 11.87 33.35 -22.84
CA VAL A 67 11.88 34.69 -23.43
C VAL A 67 13.11 35.44 -22.90
N PHE A 68 13.86 36.09 -23.79
CA PHE A 68 14.95 36.98 -23.43
C PHE A 68 14.67 38.39 -23.94
N THR A 69 15.01 39.36 -23.11
CA THR A 69 14.81 40.81 -23.30
C THR A 69 16.10 41.54 -22.95
N TRP A 70 16.35 42.69 -23.57
CA TRP A 70 17.47 43.55 -23.24
C TRP A 70 16.97 44.85 -22.61
N THR A 71 17.49 45.16 -21.43
CA THR A 71 17.06 46.24 -20.55
C THR A 71 18.26 47.07 -20.09
N GLU A 72 18.04 48.22 -19.46
CA GLU A 72 19.14 49.05 -18.92
C GLU A 72 19.95 48.30 -17.85
N ASP A 73 19.31 47.39 -17.09
CA ASP A 73 19.95 46.44 -16.17
C ASP A 73 20.60 45.21 -16.87
N GLY A 74 20.67 45.19 -18.20
CA GLY A 74 21.26 44.11 -19.00
C GLY A 74 20.28 43.04 -19.50
N LEU A 75 20.77 41.81 -19.68
CA LEU A 75 20.03 40.68 -20.25
C LEU A 75 19.04 40.08 -19.24
N THR A 76 17.74 40.28 -19.47
CA THR A 76 16.66 39.73 -18.65
C THR A 76 16.06 38.46 -19.28
N LYS A 77 15.66 37.50 -18.43
CA LYS A 77 15.19 36.16 -18.82
C LYS A 77 13.86 35.85 -18.12
N THR A 78 12.79 35.64 -18.89
CA THR A 78 11.47 35.23 -18.39
C THR A 78 11.12 33.84 -18.91
N ALA A 79 10.66 32.93 -18.05
CA ALA A 79 10.26 31.58 -18.45
C ALA A 79 8.84 31.27 -17.96
N SER A 80 7.94 30.87 -18.88
CA SER A 80 6.52 30.68 -18.56
C SER A 80 6.23 29.27 -18.03
N ALA A 81 6.74 28.96 -16.84
CA ALA A 81 6.67 27.61 -16.25
C ALA A 81 5.26 27.16 -15.80
N GLN A 82 4.32 28.11 -15.63
CA GLN A 82 2.99 27.87 -15.04
C GLN A 82 1.93 27.51 -16.10
N LEU A 83 2.09 26.35 -16.71
CA LEU A 83 1.10 25.75 -17.61
C LEU A 83 -0.24 25.50 -16.88
N THR A 84 -1.32 26.14 -17.35
CA THR A 84 -2.66 26.03 -16.77
C THR A 84 -3.69 25.37 -17.71
N ARG A 85 -3.54 25.50 -19.03
CA ARG A 85 -4.36 24.80 -20.03
C ARG A 85 -3.55 24.47 -21.30
N GLY A 86 -3.76 23.30 -21.88
CA GLY A 86 -3.07 22.84 -23.09
C GLY A 86 -3.64 21.53 -23.65
N ARG A 87 -2.89 20.86 -24.53
CA ARG A 87 -3.14 19.50 -25.03
C ARG A 87 -1.88 18.65 -24.94
N CYS A 88 -2.00 17.43 -24.44
CA CYS A 88 -0.99 16.39 -24.52
C CYS A 88 -1.15 15.56 -25.79
N GLU A 89 -0.03 15.14 -26.37
CA GLU A 89 0.02 14.32 -27.57
C GLU A 89 1.24 13.38 -27.48
N ARG A 90 1.01 12.07 -27.40
CA ARG A 90 2.10 11.10 -27.43
C ARG A 90 2.61 11.00 -28.87
N ARG A 91 3.93 11.09 -29.02
CA ARG A 91 4.62 10.83 -30.28
C ARG A 91 5.58 9.66 -30.14
N PHE A 92 5.79 9.01 -31.27
CA PHE A 92 6.72 7.93 -31.48
C PHE A 92 7.72 8.40 -32.54
N VAL A 93 9.00 8.08 -32.35
CA VAL A 93 10.09 8.32 -33.30
C VAL A 93 10.94 7.07 -33.35
N ALA A 94 11.37 6.66 -34.55
CA ALA A 94 12.08 5.40 -34.74
C ALA A 94 13.47 5.42 -34.08
N ASP A 95 14.22 6.51 -34.26
CA ASP A 95 15.63 6.63 -33.90
C ASP A 95 15.97 8.04 -33.37
N LEU A 96 17.24 8.28 -33.03
CA LEU A 96 17.70 9.59 -32.59
C LEU A 96 17.69 10.68 -33.69
N ASN A 97 17.73 10.33 -34.98
CA ASN A 97 17.64 11.33 -36.06
C ASN A 97 16.21 11.87 -36.16
N ALA A 98 15.21 10.98 -36.22
CA ALA A 98 13.79 11.34 -36.17
C ALA A 98 13.44 12.11 -34.88
N PHE A 99 14.12 11.82 -33.76
CA PHE A 99 14.01 12.64 -32.56
C PHE A 99 14.65 14.03 -32.70
N ALA A 100 15.82 14.14 -33.34
CA ALA A 100 16.46 15.43 -33.60
C ALA A 100 15.59 16.33 -34.51
N GLU A 101 15.09 15.79 -35.61
CA GLU A 101 14.15 16.46 -36.53
C GLU A 101 12.87 16.91 -35.80
N LEU A 102 12.30 16.05 -34.94
CA LEU A 102 11.15 16.39 -34.10
C LEU A 102 11.47 17.59 -33.20
N LEU A 103 12.66 17.63 -32.57
CA LEU A 103 13.08 18.73 -31.71
C LEU A 103 13.31 20.05 -32.47
N ASP A 104 13.80 19.99 -33.72
CA ASP A 104 13.99 21.17 -34.56
C ASP A 104 12.67 21.76 -35.08
N GLY A 105 11.62 20.94 -35.21
CA GLY A 105 10.26 21.38 -35.58
C GLY A 105 9.40 21.95 -34.43
N ILE A 106 9.90 22.06 -33.20
CA ILE A 106 9.09 22.42 -32.03
C ILE A 106 8.78 23.92 -31.94
N ALA A 107 7.48 24.24 -31.89
CA ALA A 107 6.97 25.61 -31.77
C ALA A 107 7.15 26.21 -30.35
N PRO A 108 7.24 27.56 -30.21
CA PRO A 108 7.40 28.27 -28.93
C PRO A 108 6.40 27.96 -27.80
N ASN A 109 5.21 27.44 -28.13
CA ASN A 109 4.19 27.04 -27.16
C ASN A 109 4.22 25.55 -26.81
N VAL A 110 5.19 24.78 -27.32
CA VAL A 110 5.30 23.33 -27.13
C VAL A 110 6.50 22.99 -26.23
N ALA A 111 6.30 22.03 -25.32
CA ALA A 111 7.33 21.42 -24.50
C ALA A 111 7.29 19.88 -24.61
N VAL A 112 8.38 19.21 -24.26
CA VAL A 112 8.52 17.73 -24.34
C VAL A 112 8.48 17.11 -22.94
N LEU A 113 7.97 15.89 -22.83
CA LEU A 113 8.15 15.03 -21.66
C LEU A 113 8.58 13.63 -22.08
N TYR A 114 9.41 13.02 -21.24
CA TYR A 114 9.92 11.65 -21.41
C TYR A 114 9.05 10.61 -20.70
N GLY A 115 8.20 11.04 -19.76
CA GLY A 115 7.03 10.28 -19.33
C GLY A 115 5.88 10.41 -20.33
N VAL A 116 5.03 9.38 -20.41
CA VAL A 116 4.01 9.29 -21.45
C VAL A 116 2.58 9.06 -20.98
N THR A 117 1.66 9.52 -21.84
CA THR A 117 0.21 9.26 -21.87
C THR A 117 -0.16 7.78 -21.61
N GLU A 118 -1.27 7.47 -20.91
CA GLU A 118 -2.09 6.29 -21.26
C GLU A 118 -2.90 6.58 -22.54
N ARG A 119 -3.38 7.81 -22.72
CA ARG A 119 -4.11 8.27 -23.92
C ARG A 119 -3.14 8.75 -25.02
N ALA A 120 -3.54 8.65 -26.29
CA ALA A 120 -2.74 9.11 -27.43
C ALA A 120 -2.74 10.65 -27.51
N THR A 121 -3.91 11.27 -27.32
CA THR A 121 -4.05 12.71 -27.04
C THR A 121 -4.98 12.93 -25.85
N ALA A 122 -4.84 14.06 -25.16
CA ALA A 122 -5.75 14.46 -24.08
C ALA A 122 -5.71 15.99 -23.85
N PRO A 123 -6.84 16.64 -23.49
CA PRO A 123 -6.80 17.99 -22.91
C PRO A 123 -5.98 17.98 -21.61
N LEU A 124 -5.21 19.04 -21.36
CA LEU A 124 -4.37 19.18 -20.17
C LEU A 124 -4.79 20.41 -19.38
N VAL A 125 -5.09 20.25 -18.09
CA VAL A 125 -5.46 21.32 -17.18
C VAL A 125 -4.60 21.31 -15.91
N SER A 126 -4.54 22.44 -15.21
CA SER A 126 -4.01 22.48 -13.84
C SER A 126 -4.97 21.77 -12.87
N THR A 127 -4.41 21.18 -11.80
CA THR A 127 -5.18 20.36 -10.83
C THR A 127 -6.38 21.09 -10.22
N LYS A 128 -6.37 22.43 -10.17
CA LYS A 128 -7.52 23.25 -9.72
C LYS A 128 -8.77 23.04 -10.59
N HIS A 129 -8.63 22.96 -11.91
CA HIS A 129 -9.74 22.90 -12.87
C HIS A 129 -10.03 21.45 -13.33
N PHE A 130 -9.35 20.45 -12.76
CA PHE A 130 -9.50 19.04 -13.15
C PHE A 130 -10.91 18.47 -12.86
N GLN A 131 -11.61 18.99 -11.85
CA GLN A 131 -12.98 18.56 -11.54
C GLN A 131 -14.03 19.18 -12.49
N GLU A 132 -13.64 20.16 -13.32
CA GLU A 132 -14.54 20.92 -14.21
C GLU A 132 -14.52 20.37 -15.66
N GLU A 133 -13.43 19.73 -16.09
CA GLU A 133 -13.25 19.18 -17.45
C GLU A 133 -13.07 17.64 -17.42
N GLY A 134 -14.17 16.88 -17.48
CA GLY A 134 -14.18 15.44 -17.17
C GLY A 134 -13.28 14.51 -18.00
N ASP A 135 -12.88 14.93 -19.21
CA ASP A 135 -11.98 14.16 -20.10
C ASP A 135 -10.53 14.71 -20.15
N ALA A 136 -10.24 15.75 -19.37
CA ALA A 136 -8.90 16.32 -19.26
C ALA A 136 -7.99 15.46 -18.36
N ILE A 137 -6.69 15.74 -18.41
CA ILE A 137 -5.67 15.19 -17.50
C ILE A 137 -4.89 16.31 -16.81
N THR A 138 -4.11 15.99 -15.79
CA THR A 138 -3.20 16.94 -15.10
C THR A 138 -1.75 16.56 -15.29
N ARG A 139 -0.84 17.55 -15.21
CA ARG A 139 0.62 17.34 -15.24
C ARG A 139 1.11 16.73 -13.90
N THR A 140 0.79 15.47 -13.68
CA THR A 140 1.07 14.69 -12.47
C THR A 140 1.38 13.22 -12.81
N ARG A 141 2.04 12.51 -11.88
CA ARG A 141 2.40 11.08 -12.04
C ARG A 141 1.20 10.14 -12.20
N ARG A 142 -0.02 10.59 -11.90
CA ARG A 142 -1.27 9.87 -12.19
C ARG A 142 -1.48 9.65 -13.70
N PHE A 143 -1.01 10.58 -14.53
CA PHE A 143 -1.24 10.58 -15.98
C PHE A 143 0.03 10.49 -16.80
N PHE A 144 1.21 10.69 -16.20
CA PHE A 144 2.50 10.58 -16.87
C PHE A 144 3.34 9.52 -16.17
N GLY A 145 3.66 8.44 -16.90
CA GLY A 145 4.52 7.37 -16.41
C GLY A 145 5.59 6.98 -17.44
N PHE A 146 6.71 6.44 -16.97
CA PHE A 146 7.67 5.78 -17.85
C PHE A 146 7.19 4.35 -18.16
N ARG A 147 7.24 3.93 -19.44
CA ARG A 147 6.72 2.62 -19.87
C ARG A 147 7.76 1.51 -19.72
N ARG A 148 7.28 0.28 -19.51
CA ARG A 148 8.03 -0.96 -19.79
C ARG A 148 8.11 -1.18 -21.31
N ALA A 149 8.80 -0.28 -22.00
CA ALA A 149 8.96 -0.21 -23.45
C ALA A 149 10.07 0.81 -23.79
N PRO A 150 10.49 0.90 -25.07
CA PRO A 150 11.44 1.91 -25.50
C PRO A 150 11.00 3.36 -25.26
N GLY A 151 11.99 4.22 -25.02
CA GLY A 151 11.81 5.64 -24.71
C GLY A 151 13.15 6.36 -24.58
N LEU A 152 13.14 7.56 -24.00
CA LEU A 152 14.32 8.42 -23.90
C LEU A 152 14.61 8.80 -22.45
N MET A 153 15.82 8.55 -21.98
CA MET A 153 16.37 9.13 -20.76
C MET A 153 17.06 10.45 -21.11
N MET A 154 16.64 11.54 -20.47
CA MET A 154 17.24 12.85 -20.65
C MET A 154 18.22 13.14 -19.49
N LEU A 155 19.37 13.73 -19.82
CA LEU A 155 20.37 14.24 -18.89
C LEU A 155 20.55 15.75 -19.18
N ASP A 156 20.30 16.60 -18.18
CA ASP A 156 20.45 18.07 -18.29
C ASP A 156 21.67 18.50 -17.47
N HIS A 157 22.57 19.27 -18.08
CA HIS A 157 23.81 19.77 -17.49
C HIS A 157 23.85 21.30 -17.58
N ASP A 158 23.56 21.97 -16.48
CA ASP A 158 23.82 23.40 -16.31
C ASP A 158 25.23 23.62 -15.70
N PRO A 159 26.12 24.40 -16.34
CA PRO A 159 27.46 24.71 -15.80
C PRO A 159 27.43 25.40 -14.43
N HIS A 160 28.39 25.07 -13.56
CA HIS A 160 28.47 25.62 -12.20
C HIS A 160 29.80 26.34 -11.93
N GLY A 161 29.73 27.63 -11.60
CA GLY A 161 30.92 28.48 -11.46
C GLY A 161 31.79 28.45 -12.71
N ASP A 162 33.09 28.26 -12.53
CA ASP A 162 34.07 28.17 -13.62
C ASP A 162 34.04 26.82 -14.37
N ARG A 163 33.23 25.84 -13.92
CA ARG A 163 33.14 24.49 -14.54
C ARG A 163 32.24 24.51 -15.79
N ARG A 164 32.70 25.18 -16.84
CA ARG A 164 32.14 25.07 -18.19
C ARG A 164 32.85 23.95 -18.95
N LEU A 165 32.23 22.78 -19.00
CA LEU A 165 32.71 21.66 -19.82
C LEU A 165 32.37 21.87 -21.29
N SER A 166 33.24 21.43 -22.21
CA SER A 166 32.84 21.22 -23.61
C SER A 166 31.88 20.01 -23.71
N PRO A 167 31.26 19.77 -24.89
CA PRO A 167 30.46 18.57 -25.10
C PRO A 167 31.28 17.29 -24.89
N ASP A 168 32.51 17.27 -25.41
CA ASP A 168 33.42 16.13 -25.36
C ASP A 168 33.93 15.89 -23.93
N ASP A 169 34.21 16.95 -23.16
CA ASP A 169 34.58 16.84 -21.74
C ASP A 169 33.42 16.29 -20.88
N LEU A 170 32.18 16.73 -21.15
CA LEU A 170 30.98 16.25 -20.45
C LEU A 170 30.74 14.76 -20.72
N ILE A 171 30.82 14.35 -21.99
CA ILE A 171 30.70 12.94 -22.40
C ILE A 171 31.84 12.11 -21.80
N THR A 172 33.08 12.61 -21.82
CA THR A 172 34.25 11.95 -21.21
C THR A 172 34.08 11.79 -19.70
N ALA A 173 33.55 12.79 -19.00
CA ALA A 173 33.27 12.68 -17.57
C ALA A 173 32.18 11.65 -17.25
N LEU A 174 31.12 11.57 -18.07
CA LEU A 174 30.09 10.53 -17.96
C LEU A 174 30.64 9.14 -18.23
N HIS A 175 31.46 8.97 -19.29
CA HIS A 175 32.11 7.70 -19.64
C HIS A 175 33.15 7.24 -18.60
N ARG A 176 33.73 8.17 -17.85
CA ARG A 176 34.64 7.89 -16.72
C ARG A 176 33.88 7.44 -15.47
N ALA A 177 32.77 8.11 -15.14
CA ALA A 177 31.95 7.76 -13.99
C ALA A 177 31.13 6.47 -14.22
N ALA A 178 30.65 6.24 -15.45
CA ALA A 178 29.84 5.10 -15.84
C ALA A 178 30.34 4.51 -17.18
N PRO A 179 31.37 3.63 -17.18
CA PRO A 179 31.98 3.10 -18.41
C PRO A 179 31.01 2.39 -19.36
N VAL A 180 29.92 1.80 -18.86
CA VAL A 180 28.86 1.21 -19.69
C VAL A 180 28.23 2.19 -20.68
N LEU A 181 28.25 3.50 -20.40
CA LEU A 181 27.73 4.52 -21.32
C LEU A 181 28.59 4.70 -22.57
N GLN A 182 29.82 4.16 -22.64
CA GLN A 182 30.63 4.17 -23.85
C GLN A 182 30.00 3.35 -24.99
N GLU A 183 29.10 2.42 -24.65
CA GLU A 183 28.30 1.64 -25.62
C GLU A 183 26.98 2.33 -25.98
N ALA A 184 26.58 3.36 -25.25
CA ALA A 184 25.35 4.10 -25.52
C ALA A 184 25.50 5.01 -26.74
N SER A 185 24.36 5.28 -27.40
CA SER A 185 24.27 6.34 -28.41
C SER A 185 23.54 7.54 -27.81
N LEU A 186 23.97 8.76 -28.15
CA LEU A 186 23.59 9.99 -27.47
C LEU A 186 23.33 11.10 -28.48
N LEU A 187 22.19 11.78 -28.35
CA LEU A 187 21.95 13.05 -29.04
C LEU A 187 22.31 14.21 -28.10
N TRP A 188 23.39 14.93 -28.38
CA TRP A 188 23.78 16.15 -27.69
C TRP A 188 23.13 17.38 -28.34
N ARG A 189 22.55 18.28 -27.53
CA ARG A 189 22.03 19.58 -27.98
C ARG A 189 22.32 20.69 -26.96
N PRO A 190 22.65 21.93 -27.39
CA PRO A 190 22.81 23.05 -26.48
C PRO A 190 21.46 23.50 -25.94
N SER A 191 21.42 23.97 -24.68
CA SER A 191 20.17 24.48 -24.08
C SER A 191 19.61 25.69 -24.84
N ALA A 192 18.31 25.95 -24.67
CA ALA A 192 17.65 27.15 -25.18
C ALA A 192 18.16 28.46 -24.54
N SER A 193 19.09 28.40 -23.57
CA SER A 193 19.79 29.56 -22.99
C SER A 193 21.15 29.86 -23.65
N SER A 194 21.70 28.90 -24.40
CA SER A 194 23.06 28.96 -24.96
C SER A 194 23.10 29.71 -26.30
N GLY A 195 24.20 30.44 -26.53
CA GLY A 195 24.50 31.11 -27.80
C GLY A 195 23.68 32.37 -28.09
N VAL A 196 23.13 33.04 -27.08
CA VAL A 196 22.41 34.32 -27.27
C VAL A 196 23.43 35.42 -27.55
N VAL A 197 23.17 36.22 -28.58
CA VAL A 197 24.01 37.35 -29.00
C VAL A 197 23.34 38.66 -28.60
N LEU A 198 24.06 39.48 -27.86
CA LEU A 198 23.64 40.79 -27.36
C LEU A 198 23.66 41.85 -28.47
N PRO A 199 23.00 43.02 -28.30
CA PRO A 199 22.97 44.07 -29.33
C PRO A 199 24.34 44.68 -29.66
N ASP A 200 25.34 44.50 -28.79
CA ASP A 200 26.74 44.90 -29.01
C ASP A 200 27.58 43.84 -29.76
N GLY A 201 27.02 42.66 -30.04
CA GLY A 201 27.68 41.54 -30.70
C GLY A 201 28.28 40.48 -29.76
N THR A 202 28.24 40.68 -28.44
CA THR A 202 28.75 39.72 -27.44
C THR A 202 27.88 38.46 -27.36
N GLU A 203 28.47 37.27 -27.32
CA GLU A 203 27.74 35.99 -27.26
C GLU A 203 27.81 35.33 -25.87
N THR A 204 26.70 34.79 -25.37
CA THR A 204 26.63 34.18 -24.02
C THR A 204 27.30 32.79 -23.92
N GLY A 205 27.69 32.19 -25.05
CA GLY A 205 28.34 30.87 -25.11
C GLY A 205 27.46 29.71 -24.63
N LEU A 206 28.08 28.59 -24.23
CA LEU A 206 27.36 27.46 -23.63
C LEU A 206 26.91 27.81 -22.19
N GLN A 207 25.61 27.73 -21.97
CA GLN A 207 24.85 28.11 -20.76
C GLN A 207 23.95 26.96 -20.29
N GLY A 208 24.28 25.71 -20.68
CA GLY A 208 23.47 24.51 -20.47
C GLY A 208 23.58 23.57 -21.66
N GLN A 209 23.61 22.26 -21.39
CA GLN A 209 23.80 21.17 -22.36
C GLN A 209 22.81 20.03 -22.04
N ARG A 210 22.22 19.43 -23.07
CA ARG A 210 21.32 18.27 -22.92
C ARG A 210 21.85 17.08 -23.70
N LEU A 211 21.76 15.91 -23.10
CA LEU A 211 22.02 14.62 -23.72
C LEU A 211 20.74 13.78 -23.67
N TYR A 212 20.36 13.17 -24.79
CA TYR A 212 19.24 12.24 -24.85
C TYR A 212 19.74 10.85 -25.21
N LEU A 213 19.46 9.91 -24.30
CA LEU A 213 19.86 8.51 -24.32
C LEU A 213 18.62 7.66 -24.67
N PRO A 214 18.56 6.99 -25.84
CA PRO A 214 17.47 6.08 -26.17
C PRO A 214 17.65 4.80 -25.35
N VAL A 215 16.57 4.32 -24.74
CA VAL A 215 16.61 3.19 -23.80
C VAL A 215 15.57 2.14 -24.15
N THR A 216 15.91 0.87 -23.93
CA THR A 216 15.04 -0.30 -24.21
C THR A 216 13.83 -0.36 -23.28
N ASN A 217 13.99 0.09 -22.03
CA ASN A 217 12.99 0.02 -20.97
C ASN A 217 12.96 1.32 -20.15
N ALA A 218 12.14 2.28 -20.56
CA ALA A 218 12.05 3.58 -19.91
C ALA A 218 11.63 3.51 -18.43
N ALA A 219 10.92 2.47 -17.99
CA ALA A 219 10.49 2.31 -16.60
C ALA A 219 11.64 2.27 -15.58
N LEU A 220 12.87 1.94 -16.03
CA LEU A 220 14.08 1.92 -15.20
C LEU A 220 14.71 3.31 -14.98
N ILE A 221 14.30 4.35 -15.72
CA ILE A 221 14.87 5.71 -15.64
C ILE A 221 14.99 6.26 -14.20
N PRO A 222 13.98 6.14 -13.30
CA PRO A 222 14.07 6.66 -11.93
C PRO A 222 15.03 5.90 -11.01
N GLU A 223 15.49 4.71 -11.40
CA GLU A 223 16.47 3.92 -10.66
C GLU A 223 17.86 4.05 -11.27
N ALA A 224 17.96 3.96 -12.60
CA ALA A 224 19.19 4.23 -13.34
C ALA A 224 19.72 5.67 -13.13
N GLY A 225 18.83 6.64 -12.92
CA GLY A 225 19.21 7.99 -12.51
C GLY A 225 19.90 8.05 -11.13
N LYS A 226 19.40 7.29 -10.15
CA LYS A 226 20.05 7.17 -8.81
C LYS A 226 21.37 6.43 -8.90
N ALA A 227 21.47 5.43 -9.77
CA ALA A 227 22.71 4.72 -10.07
C ALA A 227 23.75 5.68 -10.67
N LEU A 228 23.37 6.50 -11.65
CA LEU A 228 24.23 7.54 -12.23
C LEU A 228 24.64 8.62 -11.22
N GLU A 229 23.74 9.06 -10.34
CA GLU A 229 24.08 9.99 -9.24
C GLU A 229 25.12 9.37 -8.30
N ALA A 230 24.96 8.10 -7.92
CA ALA A 230 25.93 7.39 -7.07
C ALA A 230 27.29 7.23 -7.76
N LEU A 231 27.31 6.88 -9.06
CA LEU A 231 28.53 6.75 -9.86
C LEU A 231 29.29 8.08 -9.99
N LEU A 232 28.58 9.18 -10.30
CA LEU A 232 29.15 10.54 -10.33
C LEU A 232 29.72 10.94 -8.96
N TRP A 233 29.02 10.67 -7.86
CA TRP A 233 29.54 10.95 -6.51
C TRP A 233 30.74 10.07 -6.14
N ALA A 234 30.74 8.79 -6.48
CA ALA A 234 31.86 7.88 -6.23
C ALA A 234 33.12 8.28 -7.00
N ASN A 235 32.97 8.73 -8.25
CA ASN A 235 34.06 9.23 -9.10
C ASN A 235 34.54 10.66 -8.73
N GLY A 236 33.85 11.36 -7.84
CA GLY A 236 34.24 12.71 -7.37
C GLY A 236 33.68 13.87 -8.21
N ASP A 237 32.75 13.59 -9.12
CA ASP A 237 32.04 14.57 -9.96
C ASP A 237 30.82 15.21 -9.26
N GLY A 238 30.61 14.89 -7.97
CA GLY A 238 29.63 15.53 -7.09
C GLY A 238 30.23 16.64 -6.22
N TRP A 239 29.42 17.63 -5.84
CA TRP A 239 29.81 18.69 -4.91
C TRP A 239 28.67 19.13 -3.98
N ILE A 240 29.04 19.90 -2.95
CA ILE A 240 28.09 20.58 -2.07
C ILE A 240 28.02 22.06 -2.45
N GLU A 241 26.84 22.46 -2.88
CA GLU A 241 26.43 23.85 -2.99
C GLU A 241 25.87 24.33 -1.64
N VAL A 242 26.12 25.60 -1.31
CA VAL A 242 25.65 26.25 -0.09
C VAL A 242 24.33 26.95 -0.41
N GLY A 243 23.21 26.43 0.11
CA GLY A 243 21.90 27.08 0.01
C GLY A 243 21.82 28.37 0.84
N LYS A 244 20.79 29.19 0.61
CA LYS A 244 20.71 30.55 1.17
C LYS A 244 20.72 30.57 2.70
N ALA A 245 20.05 29.60 3.34
CA ALA A 245 20.04 29.41 4.79
C ALA A 245 21.15 28.45 5.29
N GLY A 246 22.22 28.27 4.51
CA GLY A 246 23.33 27.36 4.83
C GLY A 246 22.95 25.87 4.80
N GLN A 247 22.00 25.49 3.94
CA GLN A 247 21.69 24.09 3.65
C GLN A 247 22.79 23.47 2.79
N ALA A 248 23.17 22.21 3.06
CA ALA A 248 24.13 21.48 2.24
C ALA A 248 23.45 20.78 1.07
N LEU A 249 23.39 21.46 -0.08
CA LEU A 249 22.73 21.00 -1.30
C LEU A 249 23.67 20.07 -2.09
N THR A 250 23.28 18.82 -2.30
CA THR A 250 24.04 17.86 -3.10
C THR A 250 23.80 18.09 -4.59
N ARG A 251 24.88 18.26 -5.36
CA ARG A 251 24.87 18.43 -6.81
C ARG A 251 25.83 17.44 -7.47
N THR A 252 25.58 17.12 -8.74
CA THR A 252 26.52 16.40 -9.63
C THR A 252 26.49 17.06 -11.00
N LEU A 253 27.24 16.53 -11.98
CA LEU A 253 27.24 17.04 -13.34
C LEU A 253 25.87 17.06 -14.04
N ILE A 254 24.89 16.26 -13.58
CA ILE A 254 23.54 16.15 -14.18
C ILE A 254 22.48 16.56 -13.14
N ASP A 255 21.48 17.37 -13.53
CA ASP A 255 20.31 17.66 -12.67
C ASP A 255 19.46 16.40 -12.46
N THR A 256 19.53 15.81 -11.27
CA THR A 256 18.79 14.59 -10.92
C THR A 256 17.27 14.81 -10.84
N THR A 257 16.79 16.05 -10.89
CA THR A 257 15.35 16.36 -10.85
C THR A 257 14.64 16.21 -12.20
N VAL A 258 15.36 15.88 -13.29
CA VAL A 258 14.76 15.68 -14.63
C VAL A 258 14.09 14.32 -14.83
N TRP A 259 14.43 13.31 -14.01
CA TRP A 259 13.89 11.94 -14.09
C TRP A 259 12.50 11.79 -13.47
N GLN A 260 11.66 12.81 -13.64
CA GLN A 260 10.26 12.84 -13.20
C GLN A 260 9.38 12.82 -14.45
N PRO A 261 8.49 11.84 -14.64
CA PRO A 261 7.76 11.65 -15.91
C PRO A 261 6.84 12.84 -16.25
N GLU A 262 6.46 13.65 -15.26
CA GLU A 262 5.65 14.87 -15.38
C GLU A 262 6.46 16.17 -15.61
N ARG A 263 7.79 16.10 -15.69
CA ARG A 263 8.67 17.27 -15.92
C ARG A 263 8.60 17.72 -17.38
N LEU A 264 8.38 19.02 -17.60
CA LEU A 264 8.52 19.63 -18.92
C LEU A 264 9.99 19.91 -19.23
N ASP A 265 10.43 19.52 -20.43
CA ASP A 265 11.63 20.07 -21.04
C ASP A 265 11.28 21.17 -22.06
N PHE A 266 11.84 22.36 -21.81
CA PHE A 266 11.69 23.54 -22.65
C PHE A 266 12.78 23.54 -23.72
N VAL A 267 12.60 22.67 -24.71
CA VAL A 267 13.51 22.46 -25.84
C VAL A 267 13.37 23.50 -26.96
N ALA A 268 12.18 24.11 -27.08
CA ALA A 268 11.83 25.09 -28.10
C ALA A 268 12.84 26.26 -28.16
N PRO A 269 13.17 26.79 -29.36
CA PRO A 269 14.01 27.97 -29.50
C PRO A 269 13.50 29.15 -28.64
N PRO A 270 14.40 29.94 -28.02
CA PRO A 270 13.98 31.07 -27.21
C PRO A 270 13.32 32.17 -28.04
N THR A 271 12.35 32.87 -27.46
CA THR A 271 11.82 34.10 -28.05
C THR A 271 12.75 35.24 -27.65
N LEU A 272 13.39 35.84 -28.64
CA LEU A 272 14.32 36.93 -28.47
C LEU A 272 13.63 38.25 -28.82
N LYS A 273 13.95 39.31 -28.08
CA LYS A 273 13.43 40.67 -28.27
C LYS A 273 14.58 41.67 -28.30
N ASP A 274 14.27 42.94 -28.53
CA ASP A 274 15.17 44.07 -28.22
C ASP A 274 16.54 44.00 -28.92
N GLY A 275 16.57 43.46 -30.14
CA GLY A 275 17.79 43.29 -30.95
C GLY A 275 18.59 42.01 -30.68
N LEU A 276 18.21 41.19 -29.70
CA LEU A 276 18.88 39.93 -29.39
C LEU A 276 18.74 38.92 -30.55
N THR A 277 19.85 38.23 -30.87
CA THR A 277 19.86 37.11 -31.83
C THR A 277 20.47 35.86 -31.19
N ARG A 278 20.56 34.72 -31.90
CA ARG A 278 21.15 33.49 -31.37
C ARG A 278 21.96 32.74 -32.41
N ARG A 279 23.20 32.40 -32.05
CA ARG A 279 24.09 31.49 -32.76
C ARG A 279 24.40 30.33 -31.82
N ALA A 280 23.63 29.26 -31.92
CA ALA A 280 23.89 28.05 -31.15
C ALA A 280 24.66 27.01 -31.99
N PRO A 281 25.52 26.18 -31.39
CA PRO A 281 26.07 25.01 -32.05
C PRO A 281 24.96 24.09 -32.60
N PRO A 282 25.21 23.36 -33.72
CA PRO A 282 24.29 22.34 -34.21
C PRO A 282 24.14 21.19 -33.20
N ALA A 283 23.09 20.39 -33.35
CA ALA A 283 22.98 19.12 -32.64
C ALA A 283 24.10 18.16 -33.07
N CYS A 284 24.55 17.30 -32.15
CA CYS A 284 25.57 16.28 -32.43
C CYS A 284 25.04 14.90 -32.04
N LEU A 285 25.15 13.93 -32.94
CA LEU A 285 24.86 12.52 -32.67
C LEU A 285 26.19 11.79 -32.37
N ILE A 286 26.22 11.05 -31.28
CA ILE A 286 27.32 10.15 -30.90
C ILE A 286 26.77 8.72 -30.97
N GLY A 287 27.46 7.83 -31.68
CA GLY A 287 27.05 6.43 -31.85
C GLY A 287 26.10 6.19 -33.03
N ASP A 288 25.30 5.13 -32.93
CA ASP A 288 24.29 4.72 -33.91
C ASP A 288 22.91 5.23 -33.45
N SER A 289 22.21 5.97 -34.31
CA SER A 289 20.91 6.55 -33.96
C SER A 289 19.85 5.53 -33.55
N ASN A 290 19.99 4.28 -34.00
CA ASN A 290 19.06 3.18 -33.74
C ASN A 290 19.38 2.41 -32.45
N ARG A 291 20.60 2.55 -31.90
CA ARG A 291 21.07 1.72 -30.78
C ARG A 291 20.45 2.18 -29.45
N GLN A 292 19.48 1.41 -28.97
CA GLN A 292 18.86 1.59 -27.65
C GLN A 292 19.74 0.97 -26.54
N PHE A 293 19.91 1.69 -25.43
CA PHE A 293 20.72 1.28 -24.29
C PHE A 293 19.89 0.52 -23.23
N ASP A 294 20.48 -0.50 -22.61
CA ASP A 294 19.86 -1.20 -21.46
C ASP A 294 20.29 -0.57 -20.14
N LEU A 295 19.33 0.09 -19.49
CA LEU A 295 19.51 0.76 -18.20
C LEU A 295 19.81 -0.21 -17.05
N GLN A 296 19.52 -1.51 -17.17
CA GLN A 296 19.86 -2.47 -16.11
C GLN A 296 21.38 -2.53 -15.89
N THR A 297 22.17 -2.48 -16.96
CA THR A 297 23.65 -2.47 -16.89
C THR A 297 24.21 -1.30 -16.07
N LEU A 298 23.52 -0.14 -16.09
CA LEU A 298 23.89 1.05 -15.31
C LEU A 298 23.45 0.93 -13.84
N ILE A 299 22.33 0.26 -13.57
CA ILE A 299 21.82 -0.02 -12.22
C ILE A 299 22.74 -1.02 -11.50
N ASP A 300 23.14 -2.10 -12.19
CA ASP A 300 23.99 -3.16 -11.66
C ASP A 300 25.41 -2.68 -11.38
N LEU A 301 25.94 -1.77 -12.21
CA LEU A 301 27.24 -1.13 -12.02
C LEU A 301 27.30 -0.29 -10.73
N ALA A 302 26.17 0.30 -10.30
CA ALA A 302 26.09 1.05 -9.06
C ALA A 302 25.82 0.09 -7.88
N ASP A 303 26.80 -0.76 -7.57
CA ASP A 303 26.72 -1.79 -6.52
C ASP A 303 26.73 -1.20 -5.08
N GLY A 304 26.75 -2.09 -4.07
CA GLY A 304 26.90 -1.68 -2.67
C GLY A 304 28.20 -0.94 -2.35
N THR A 305 29.29 -1.27 -3.05
CA THR A 305 30.62 -0.64 -2.92
C THR A 305 30.61 0.79 -3.45
N ILE A 306 30.09 1.01 -4.66
CA ILE A 306 29.90 2.33 -5.28
C ILE A 306 28.98 3.21 -4.42
N ARG A 307 27.85 2.67 -3.95
CA ARG A 307 26.92 3.41 -3.07
C ARG A 307 27.59 3.81 -1.74
N ALA A 308 28.43 2.96 -1.17
CA ALA A 308 29.21 3.29 0.03
C ALA A 308 30.27 4.37 -0.23
N GLN A 309 31.01 4.30 -1.35
CA GLN A 309 32.00 5.31 -1.72
C GLN A 309 31.35 6.66 -2.02
N ALA A 310 30.21 6.68 -2.71
CA ALA A 310 29.41 7.88 -2.94
C ALA A 310 29.00 8.55 -1.61
N ALA A 311 28.49 7.77 -0.65
CA ALA A 311 28.12 8.28 0.67
C ALA A 311 29.33 8.83 1.45
N ALA A 312 30.51 8.20 1.33
CA ALA A 312 31.75 8.70 1.92
C ALA A 312 32.19 10.04 1.29
N ASN A 313 32.13 10.16 -0.03
CA ASN A 313 32.48 11.38 -0.76
C ASN A 313 31.50 12.53 -0.44
N ILE A 314 30.20 12.25 -0.35
CA ILE A 314 29.18 13.22 0.12
C ILE A 314 29.50 13.71 1.54
N LYS A 315 29.89 12.81 2.45
CA LYS A 315 30.25 13.16 3.83
C LYS A 315 31.51 14.03 3.88
N ALA A 316 32.54 13.69 3.11
CA ALA A 316 33.77 14.48 3.01
C ALA A 316 33.51 15.88 2.44
N ALA A 317 32.75 15.98 1.34
CA ALA A 317 32.40 17.26 0.72
C ALA A 317 31.55 18.16 1.63
N LYS A 318 30.65 17.59 2.44
CA LYS A 318 29.91 18.34 3.47
C LYS A 318 30.83 18.86 4.57
N SER A 319 31.77 18.03 5.04
CA SER A 319 32.77 18.45 6.03
C SER A 319 33.65 19.59 5.51
N GLY A 320 34.14 19.49 4.27
CA GLY A 320 34.96 20.52 3.61
C GLY A 320 34.22 21.82 3.26
N LYS A 321 32.91 21.92 3.51
CA LYS A 321 32.10 23.14 3.39
C LYS A 321 31.50 23.62 4.71
N SER A 322 31.83 22.98 5.84
CA SER A 322 31.22 23.26 7.17
C SER A 322 31.20 24.75 7.54
N ASP A 323 32.31 25.44 7.34
CA ASP A 323 32.47 26.83 7.74
C ASP A 323 31.66 27.77 6.82
N ALA A 324 31.68 27.54 5.51
CA ALA A 324 30.88 28.28 4.54
C ALA A 324 29.37 28.06 4.73
N LEU A 325 28.96 26.83 5.03
CA LEU A 325 27.58 26.48 5.40
C LEU A 325 27.14 27.17 6.69
N THR A 326 28.07 27.47 7.60
CA THR A 326 27.76 28.14 8.88
C THR A 326 27.74 29.65 8.71
N LEU A 327 28.69 30.23 7.99
CA LEU A 327 28.72 31.65 7.64
C LEU A 327 27.45 32.08 6.88
N ALA A 328 27.02 31.32 5.88
CA ALA A 328 25.78 31.60 5.14
C ALA A 328 24.53 31.50 6.03
N ARG A 329 24.51 30.53 6.95
CA ARG A 329 23.39 30.35 7.89
C ARG A 329 23.27 31.48 8.89
N ASP A 330 24.37 31.89 9.51
CA ASP A 330 24.35 32.97 10.49
C ASP A 330 24.06 34.32 9.81
N ALA A 331 24.55 34.55 8.57
CA ALA A 331 24.14 35.71 7.77
C ALA A 331 22.62 35.73 7.48
N TRP A 332 22.04 34.59 7.05
CA TRP A 332 20.59 34.47 6.82
C TRP A 332 19.76 34.62 8.11
N ILE A 333 20.26 34.12 9.25
CA ILE A 333 19.62 34.33 10.56
C ILE A 333 19.57 35.83 10.88
N GLU A 334 20.67 36.57 10.72
CA GLU A 334 20.70 38.01 11.02
C GLU A 334 19.88 38.85 10.02
N GLU A 335 19.86 38.48 8.74
CA GLU A 335 18.99 39.08 7.71
C GLU A 335 17.49 38.99 8.09
N GLN A 336 17.06 37.83 8.59
CA GLN A 336 15.64 37.52 8.80
C GLN A 336 15.16 37.78 10.24
N ALA A 337 16.05 37.84 11.24
CA ALA A 337 15.67 37.91 12.65
C ALA A 337 14.90 39.19 13.04
N ALA A 338 15.25 40.34 12.47
CA ALA A 338 14.57 41.61 12.79
C ALA A 338 13.10 41.60 12.35
N ALA A 339 12.84 41.21 11.09
CA ALA A 339 11.48 41.14 10.55
C ALA A 339 10.64 40.05 11.25
N LEU A 340 11.25 38.93 11.66
CA LEU A 340 10.56 37.90 12.44
C LEU A 340 10.24 38.37 13.88
N ALA A 341 11.15 39.11 14.52
CA ALA A 341 10.94 39.65 15.87
C ALA A 341 9.79 40.66 15.90
N GLU A 342 9.78 41.62 14.97
CA GLU A 342 8.73 42.63 14.81
C GLU A 342 7.37 41.98 14.52
N LYS A 343 7.27 41.19 13.44
CA LYS A 343 6.02 40.54 13.04
C LYS A 343 5.54 39.48 14.04
N GLY A 344 6.46 38.86 14.80
CA GLY A 344 6.16 37.86 15.80
C GLY A 344 5.80 38.43 17.18
N GLN A 345 6.12 39.70 17.44
CA GLN A 345 6.10 40.31 18.78
C GLN A 345 6.95 39.53 19.81
N ILE A 346 8.09 39.00 19.35
CA ILE A 346 9.05 38.22 20.15
C ILE A 346 10.40 38.95 20.28
N THR A 347 11.23 38.54 21.23
CA THR A 347 12.59 39.09 21.36
C THR A 347 13.47 38.69 20.16
N LEU A 348 14.43 39.55 19.81
CA LEU A 348 15.38 39.28 18.72
C LEU A 348 16.19 37.99 18.95
N GLU A 349 16.48 37.64 20.20
CA GLU A 349 17.10 36.38 20.59
C GLU A 349 16.20 35.16 20.31
N SER A 350 14.90 35.28 20.62
CA SER A 350 13.91 34.23 20.31
C SER A 350 13.72 34.06 18.79
N ALA A 351 13.72 35.15 18.03
CA ALA A 351 13.69 35.11 16.56
C ALA A 351 14.94 34.40 15.99
N ARG A 352 16.15 34.75 16.45
CA ARG A 352 17.40 34.07 16.09
C ARG A 352 17.36 32.58 16.43
N ALA A 353 16.88 32.21 17.61
CA ALA A 353 16.76 30.80 18.03
C ALA A 353 15.77 30.01 17.17
N THR A 354 14.64 30.62 16.80
CA THR A 354 13.63 30.05 15.89
C THR A 354 14.22 29.81 14.49
N LEU A 355 14.87 30.82 13.90
CA LEU A 355 15.51 30.72 12.59
C LEU A 355 16.64 29.68 12.58
N ARG A 356 17.48 29.66 13.62
CA ARG A 356 18.55 28.66 13.78
C ARG A 356 17.99 27.24 13.88
N THR A 357 16.87 27.03 14.58
CA THR A 357 16.19 25.73 14.67
C THR A 357 15.63 25.29 13.30
N ALA A 358 15.04 26.21 12.54
CA ALA A 358 14.56 25.94 11.19
C ALA A 358 15.70 25.53 10.23
N ALA A 359 16.81 26.27 10.24
CA ALA A 359 17.94 26.06 9.32
C ALA A 359 18.87 24.89 9.70
N THR A 360 18.90 24.45 10.96
CA THR A 360 19.77 23.34 11.42
C THR A 360 19.03 22.03 11.67
N GLN A 361 17.82 22.06 12.22
CA GLN A 361 17.04 20.88 12.61
C GLN A 361 15.85 20.60 11.68
N PHE A 362 15.68 21.42 10.64
CA PHE A 362 14.48 21.42 9.77
C PHE A 362 13.19 21.36 10.61
N THR A 363 13.14 22.17 11.66
CA THR A 363 12.04 22.17 12.63
C THR A 363 11.58 23.62 12.81
N LEU A 364 10.32 23.88 12.46
CA LEU A 364 9.71 25.19 12.53
C LEU A 364 8.92 25.28 13.85
N THR A 365 9.36 26.18 14.73
CA THR A 365 8.68 26.50 16.00
C THR A 365 7.42 27.32 15.74
N GLY A 366 6.50 27.37 16.71
CA GLY A 366 5.21 28.04 16.57
C GLY A 366 5.26 29.50 16.11
N ASP A 367 6.33 30.22 16.44
CA ASP A 367 6.53 31.63 16.09
C ASP A 367 7.05 31.81 14.65
N PHE A 368 7.58 30.75 14.03
CA PHE A 368 8.03 30.76 12.64
C PHE A 368 6.86 31.08 11.70
N ARG A 369 7.08 31.96 10.71
CA ARG A 369 6.07 32.39 9.75
C ARG A 369 6.24 31.69 8.40
N LEU A 370 5.14 31.21 7.83
CA LEU A 370 5.06 30.57 6.52
C LEU A 370 4.23 31.41 5.56
N LEU A 371 4.71 31.55 4.32
CA LEU A 371 4.01 32.23 3.24
C LEU A 371 3.11 31.24 2.49
N ALA A 372 1.79 31.39 2.64
CA ALA A 372 0.79 30.56 1.99
C ALA A 372 0.66 30.88 0.49
N SER A 373 0.07 29.95 -0.28
CA SER A 373 -0.06 30.06 -1.74
C SER A 373 -0.93 31.22 -2.24
N ASP A 374 -1.77 31.79 -1.38
CA ASP A 374 -2.56 33.00 -1.62
C ASP A 374 -1.78 34.31 -1.32
N GLY A 375 -0.59 34.20 -0.72
CA GLY A 375 0.24 35.33 -0.29
C GLY A 375 0.06 35.73 1.17
N ALA A 376 -0.79 35.06 1.96
CA ALA A 376 -0.91 35.33 3.39
C ALA A 376 0.30 34.78 4.17
N GLU A 377 0.89 35.59 5.05
CA GLU A 377 1.79 35.09 6.09
C GLU A 377 1.00 34.59 7.29
N VAL A 378 1.33 33.39 7.78
CA VAL A 378 0.70 32.78 8.96
C VAL A 378 1.75 32.08 9.81
N SER A 379 1.63 32.14 11.14
CA SER A 379 2.55 31.44 12.04
C SER A 379 2.28 29.93 12.09
N VAL A 380 3.32 29.15 12.35
CA VAL A 380 3.20 27.69 12.55
C VAL A 380 2.28 27.38 13.74
N GLY A 381 2.22 28.24 14.76
CA GLY A 381 1.26 28.17 15.85
C GLY A 381 -0.18 28.22 15.34
N THR A 382 -0.54 29.26 14.57
CA THR A 382 -1.89 29.41 13.99
C THR A 382 -2.25 28.27 13.01
N ILE A 383 -1.25 27.71 12.32
CA ILE A 383 -1.41 26.50 11.49
C ILE A 383 -1.77 25.29 12.36
N LEU A 384 -1.01 25.03 13.43
CA LEU A 384 -1.22 23.92 14.36
C LEU A 384 -2.53 24.04 15.15
N ASP A 385 -2.94 25.27 15.50
CA ASP A 385 -4.22 25.56 16.18
C ASP A 385 -5.46 25.27 15.32
N ASN A 386 -5.32 25.26 13.98
CA ASN A 386 -6.44 25.16 13.05
C ASN A 386 -6.24 24.01 12.03
N PRO A 387 -6.05 22.75 12.47
CA PRO A 387 -5.62 21.66 11.58
C PRO A 387 -6.69 21.23 10.57
N SER A 388 -7.96 21.58 10.79
CA SER A 388 -9.05 21.45 9.82
C SER A 388 -8.97 22.46 8.67
N ARG A 389 -8.48 23.69 8.93
CA ARG A 389 -8.32 24.77 7.94
C ARG A 389 -7.07 24.61 7.10
N TRP A 390 -5.97 24.15 7.71
CA TRP A 390 -4.64 24.20 7.11
C TRP A 390 -4.11 22.88 6.56
N HIS A 391 -4.61 21.71 6.97
CA HIS A 391 -4.14 20.44 6.42
C HIS A 391 -4.29 20.40 4.88
N GLY A 392 -3.24 19.98 4.18
CA GLY A 392 -3.19 19.91 2.71
C GLY A 392 -3.01 21.26 2.00
N LYS A 393 -2.97 22.40 2.72
CA LYS A 393 -2.71 23.71 2.12
C LYS A 393 -1.29 23.81 1.58
N ARG A 394 -1.14 24.64 0.54
CA ARG A 394 0.12 24.88 -0.19
C ARG A 394 0.81 26.16 0.29
N PHE A 395 2.14 26.13 0.30
CA PHE A 395 3.02 27.18 0.82
C PHE A 395 4.25 27.33 -0.09
N ALA A 396 4.99 28.44 0.08
CA ALA A 396 6.36 28.56 -0.40
C ALA A 396 7.33 27.68 0.40
N ASP A 397 8.60 27.59 -0.01
CA ASP A 397 9.62 26.94 0.82
C ASP A 397 9.84 27.74 2.13
N PRO A 398 10.04 27.11 3.30
CA PRO A 398 10.22 27.83 4.56
C PRO A 398 11.52 28.64 4.67
N LEU A 399 12.58 28.23 3.98
CA LEU A 399 13.91 28.86 4.07
C LEU A 399 14.19 29.78 2.87
N GLU A 400 13.60 29.46 1.71
CA GLU A 400 13.71 30.24 0.46
C GLU A 400 12.32 30.51 -0.16
N PRO A 401 11.47 31.38 0.43
CA PRO A 401 10.10 31.64 -0.05
C PRO A 401 10.00 32.15 -1.50
N GLU A 402 11.08 32.71 -2.03
CA GLU A 402 11.25 33.16 -3.41
C GLU A 402 11.58 32.05 -4.43
N TYR A 403 11.88 30.83 -3.96
CA TYR A 403 12.39 29.74 -4.80
C TYR A 403 11.49 29.40 -6.00
N SER A 404 12.06 29.46 -7.20
CA SER A 404 11.36 29.29 -8.49
C SER A 404 10.11 30.16 -8.68
N GLN A 405 9.92 31.20 -7.86
CA GLN A 405 8.72 32.03 -7.77
C GLN A 405 7.40 31.24 -7.54
N ASP A 406 7.45 30.02 -6.99
CA ASP A 406 6.24 29.20 -6.77
C ASP A 406 5.88 29.01 -5.30
N ARG A 407 4.94 29.84 -4.83
CA ARG A 407 4.32 29.75 -3.49
C ARG A 407 3.45 28.50 -3.26
N ARG A 408 3.57 27.47 -4.10
CA ARG A 408 2.89 26.17 -3.97
C ARG A 408 3.85 24.98 -3.89
N ILE A 409 5.16 25.23 -3.90
CA ILE A 409 6.20 24.20 -3.90
C ILE A 409 6.21 23.36 -2.61
N ALA A 410 5.65 23.88 -1.51
CA ALA A 410 5.46 23.15 -0.27
C ALA A 410 3.99 22.86 0.03
N TRP A 411 3.75 21.87 0.89
CA TRP A 411 2.43 21.50 1.41
C TRP A 411 2.52 21.03 2.86
N VAL A 412 1.45 21.19 3.64
CA VAL A 412 1.44 20.84 5.07
C VAL A 412 0.59 19.62 5.41
N ASN A 413 1.17 18.66 6.14
CA ASN A 413 0.51 17.50 6.72
C ASN A 413 0.33 17.68 8.23
N LEU A 414 -0.88 18.07 8.63
CA LEU A 414 -1.29 18.21 10.05
C LEU A 414 -2.05 16.99 10.58
N ARG A 415 -2.10 15.89 9.82
CA ARG A 415 -2.84 14.66 10.17
C ARG A 415 -2.02 13.41 9.82
N SER A 416 -0.71 13.50 10.01
CA SER A 416 0.27 12.44 9.72
C SER A 416 0.24 11.27 10.72
N GLY A 417 -0.62 11.30 11.75
CA GLY A 417 -0.67 10.34 12.86
C GLY A 417 0.59 10.28 13.73
N GLY A 418 1.54 11.17 13.47
CA GLY A 418 2.70 11.47 14.29
C GLY A 418 2.90 12.98 14.30
N ARG A 419 4.15 13.43 14.35
CA ARG A 419 4.44 14.88 14.31
C ARG A 419 3.90 15.53 13.04
N PRO A 420 3.17 16.65 13.15
CA PRO A 420 2.84 17.50 12.01
C PRO A 420 4.10 17.94 11.26
N TYR A 421 4.03 18.03 9.92
CA TYR A 421 5.15 18.45 9.09
C TYR A 421 4.69 19.26 7.88
N LEU A 422 5.58 20.11 7.37
CA LEU A 422 5.50 20.68 6.03
C LEU A 422 6.52 19.95 5.14
N TRP A 423 6.16 19.63 3.91
CA TRP A 423 7.07 19.06 2.91
C TRP A 423 7.22 20.04 1.75
N SER A 424 8.44 20.51 1.54
CA SER A 424 8.82 21.32 0.37
C SER A 424 9.39 20.41 -0.71
N HIS A 425 9.08 20.71 -1.97
CA HIS A 425 9.71 20.08 -3.13
C HIS A 425 10.96 20.83 -3.63
N ALA A 426 11.37 21.93 -2.98
CA ALA A 426 12.59 22.65 -3.31
C ALA A 426 13.83 21.76 -3.17
N HIS A 427 14.83 21.96 -4.04
CA HIS A 427 16.14 21.30 -3.98
C HIS A 427 16.10 19.76 -3.86
N GLY A 428 15.14 19.12 -4.54
CA GLY A 428 14.95 17.66 -4.52
C GLY A 428 14.05 17.12 -3.40
N GLY A 429 13.69 17.97 -2.42
CA GLY A 429 12.71 17.65 -1.37
C GLY A 429 13.24 17.79 0.06
N ARG A 430 12.41 18.38 0.94
CA ARG A 430 12.73 18.56 2.37
C ARG A 430 11.47 18.45 3.23
N ARG A 431 11.52 17.57 4.24
CA ARG A 431 10.57 17.58 5.36
C ARG A 431 11.01 18.60 6.40
N PHE A 432 10.07 19.41 6.87
CA PHE A 432 10.19 20.32 7.99
C PHE A 432 9.17 19.92 9.07
N TYR A 433 9.60 19.60 10.28
CA TYR A 433 8.66 19.30 11.38
C TYR A 433 8.06 20.59 11.95
N LEU A 434 6.76 20.58 12.24
CA LEU A 434 6.06 21.71 12.85
C LEU A 434 5.85 21.45 14.33
N VAL A 435 6.32 22.34 15.20
CA VAL A 435 6.23 22.17 16.66
C VAL A 435 5.72 23.44 17.35
N ARG A 436 4.72 23.28 18.23
CA ARG A 436 4.37 24.33 19.19
C ARG A 436 5.49 24.42 20.24
N PRO A 437 5.92 25.62 20.69
CA PRO A 437 6.78 25.74 21.87
C PRO A 437 6.13 25.06 23.09
N SER A 438 6.96 24.55 24.01
CA SER A 438 6.53 23.75 25.16
C SER A 438 5.52 24.52 26.02
N LYS A 439 4.32 23.97 26.26
CA LYS A 439 3.41 24.56 27.25
C LYS A 439 4.05 24.44 28.64
N ARG A 440 3.96 25.51 29.45
CA ARG A 440 4.51 25.51 30.80
C ARG A 440 3.45 24.99 31.78
N VAL A 441 3.78 23.95 32.55
CA VAL A 441 2.87 23.33 33.53
C VAL A 441 3.44 23.46 34.93
N ARG A 442 2.76 24.21 35.80
CA ARG A 442 3.16 24.41 37.18
C ARG A 442 2.92 23.14 38.01
N LEU A 443 3.94 22.69 38.72
CA LEU A 443 3.82 21.63 39.72
C LEU A 443 3.49 22.23 41.09
N VAL A 444 2.26 21.99 41.57
CA VAL A 444 1.79 22.46 42.88
C VAL A 444 1.54 21.27 43.82
N LYS A 445 2.01 21.38 45.07
CA LYS A 445 1.79 20.37 46.11
C LYS A 445 0.29 20.29 46.44
N GLY A 446 -0.30 19.12 46.19
CA GLY A 446 -1.74 18.85 46.35
C GLY A 446 -2.48 18.71 45.03
N GLU A 447 -2.15 19.51 44.02
CA GLU A 447 -2.88 19.61 42.75
C GLU A 447 -2.53 18.51 41.71
N ARG A 448 -2.21 17.30 42.17
CA ARG A 448 -1.84 16.16 41.29
C ARG A 448 -2.97 15.69 40.36
N GLY A 449 -4.20 16.16 40.55
CA GLY A 449 -5.30 16.04 39.58
C GLY A 449 -5.05 17.00 38.42
N ARG A 450 -5.20 18.31 38.67
CA ARG A 450 -5.02 19.40 37.69
C ARG A 450 -3.78 19.28 36.82
N VAL A 451 -2.64 18.84 37.37
CA VAL A 451 -1.42 18.58 36.56
C VAL A 451 -1.60 17.43 35.56
N VAL A 452 -2.25 16.33 35.94
CA VAL A 452 -2.59 15.23 35.03
C VAL A 452 -3.61 15.68 33.99
N ASP A 453 -4.60 16.48 34.38
CA ASP A 453 -5.62 16.99 33.48
C ASP A 453 -5.02 17.94 32.44
N ASN A 454 -4.17 18.89 32.86
CA ASN A 454 -3.37 19.75 31.97
C ASN A 454 -2.51 18.95 30.97
N CYS A 455 -1.89 17.85 31.41
CA CYS A 455 -1.12 16.96 30.53
C CYS A 455 -2.02 16.20 29.54
N LEU A 456 -3.20 15.73 29.98
CA LEU A 456 -4.18 15.09 29.10
C LEU A 456 -4.72 16.06 28.04
N ASP A 457 -5.00 17.31 28.41
CA ASP A 457 -5.45 18.34 27.47
C ASP A 457 -4.42 18.64 26.38
N LEU A 458 -3.12 18.71 26.73
CA LEU A 458 -2.07 18.82 25.72
C LEU A 458 -1.98 17.58 24.81
N LEU A 459 -2.16 16.37 25.35
CA LEU A 459 -2.15 15.14 24.53
C LEU A 459 -3.36 15.08 23.57
N ARG A 460 -4.54 15.54 24.03
CA ARG A 460 -5.75 15.69 23.20
C ARG A 460 -5.55 16.72 22.09
N GLU A 461 -5.03 17.90 22.44
CA GLU A 461 -4.71 19.01 21.53
C GLU A 461 -3.69 18.61 20.45
N ARG A 462 -2.66 17.83 20.82
CA ARG A 462 -1.63 17.35 19.90
C ARG A 462 -2.11 16.26 18.95
N GLY A 463 -3.04 15.40 19.38
CA GLY A 463 -3.51 14.26 18.58
C GLY A 463 -2.44 13.21 18.24
N GLU A 464 -1.30 13.21 18.95
CA GLU A 464 -0.17 12.30 18.72
C GLU A 464 -0.37 10.91 19.36
N LEU A 465 -1.33 10.77 20.29
CA LEU A 465 -1.65 9.54 21.02
C LEU A 465 -3.14 9.17 20.90
N PHE A 466 -3.44 7.87 20.96
CA PHE A 466 -4.77 7.30 20.75
C PHE A 466 -5.11 6.24 21.81
N ASP A 467 -6.41 6.07 22.08
CA ASP A 467 -6.93 4.95 22.89
C ASP A 467 -7.28 3.78 21.95
N PHE A 468 -6.53 2.68 21.98
CA PHE A 468 -6.65 1.59 20.99
C PHE A 468 -7.74 0.58 21.34
N GLY A 469 -8.67 0.36 20.40
CA GLY A 469 -9.77 -0.59 20.51
C GLY A 469 -10.77 -0.30 21.63
N GLU A 470 -11.46 -1.35 22.07
CA GLU A 470 -12.42 -1.27 23.17
C GLU A 470 -11.71 -1.20 24.53
N GLY A 471 -10.65 -1.99 24.71
CA GLY A 471 -9.76 -1.96 25.88
C GLY A 471 -9.00 -0.64 26.06
N ALA A 472 -9.07 0.27 25.08
CA ALA A 472 -8.58 1.64 25.17
C ALA A 472 -7.12 1.76 25.61
N ALA A 473 -6.25 0.85 25.16
CA ALA A 473 -4.83 0.88 25.52
C ALA A 473 -4.14 2.11 24.89
N LEU A 474 -3.36 2.87 25.66
CA LEU A 474 -2.68 4.06 25.16
C LEU A 474 -1.60 3.67 24.12
N VAL A 475 -1.77 4.09 22.86
CA VAL A 475 -0.83 3.82 21.77
C VAL A 475 -0.32 5.10 21.12
N ARG A 476 0.89 4.98 20.56
CA ARG A 476 1.51 5.92 19.63
C ARG A 476 1.74 5.23 18.28
N MET A 477 1.97 5.99 17.22
CA MET A 477 2.38 5.43 15.93
C MET A 477 3.90 5.29 15.82
N THR A 478 4.36 4.38 14.95
CA THR A 478 5.72 4.37 14.39
C THR A 478 5.71 4.96 12.97
N GLU A 479 6.90 5.25 12.43
CA GLU A 479 7.05 5.71 11.03
C GLU A 479 6.57 4.65 10.02
N ASP A 480 6.65 3.36 10.37
CA ASP A 480 6.14 2.20 9.62
C ASP A 480 4.61 2.01 9.73
N ALA A 481 3.90 3.00 10.28
CA ALA A 481 2.46 2.98 10.50
C ALA A 481 1.96 1.79 11.32
N ARG A 482 2.68 1.44 12.39
CA ARG A 482 2.23 0.45 13.40
C ARG A 482 1.78 1.17 14.68
N ALA A 483 0.67 0.72 15.26
CA ALA A 483 0.25 1.16 16.59
C ALA A 483 1.07 0.40 17.66
N VAL A 484 1.75 1.14 18.54
CA VAL A 484 2.63 0.58 19.58
C VAL A 484 2.20 1.11 20.96
N PRO A 485 2.04 0.24 21.98
CA PRO A 485 1.71 0.67 23.34
C PRO A 485 2.73 1.64 23.93
N VAL A 486 2.23 2.67 24.60
CA VAL A 486 3.04 3.66 25.31
C VAL A 486 3.51 3.08 26.64
N SER A 487 4.83 3.10 26.89
CA SER A 487 5.40 2.82 28.21
C SER A 487 5.43 4.09 29.07
N ARG A 488 5.46 3.93 30.40
CA ARG A 488 5.60 5.05 31.35
C ARG A 488 6.82 5.90 31.02
N ASP A 489 7.94 5.25 30.76
CA ASP A 489 9.23 5.92 30.61
C ASP A 489 9.33 6.63 29.25
N TRP A 490 8.67 6.11 28.20
CA TRP A 490 8.47 6.85 26.95
C TRP A 490 7.55 8.06 27.14
N LEU A 491 6.50 7.94 27.95
CA LEU A 491 5.57 9.05 28.21
C LEU A 491 6.22 10.17 29.04
N VAL A 492 7.21 9.84 29.89
CA VAL A 492 8.06 10.83 30.58
C VAL A 492 8.94 11.57 29.57
N ASP A 493 9.73 10.86 28.75
CA ASP A 493 10.54 11.45 27.67
C ASP A 493 9.70 12.31 26.69
N HIS A 494 8.50 11.85 26.36
CA HIS A 494 7.55 12.62 25.54
C HIS A 494 7.12 13.91 26.26
N PHE A 495 6.82 13.87 27.56
CA PHE A 495 6.50 15.07 28.33
C PHE A 495 7.69 16.03 28.45
N ASP A 496 8.91 15.57 28.74
CA ASP A 496 10.11 16.41 28.78
C ASP A 496 10.36 17.16 27.45
N ARG A 497 9.99 16.54 26.32
CA ARG A 497 10.09 17.12 24.97
C ARG A 497 8.94 18.05 24.58
N THR A 498 7.83 18.07 25.33
CA THR A 498 6.59 18.74 24.91
C THR A 498 6.00 19.70 25.96
N ILE A 499 6.44 19.58 27.21
CA ILE A 499 6.00 20.35 28.38
C ILE A 499 7.24 20.87 29.10
N ARG A 500 7.21 22.14 29.52
CA ARG A 500 8.15 22.65 30.53
C ARG A 500 7.46 22.61 31.89
N PHE A 501 7.80 21.63 32.72
CA PHE A 501 7.34 21.67 34.10
C PHE A 501 8.15 22.70 34.88
N TYR A 502 7.51 23.37 35.84
CA TYR A 502 8.19 24.29 36.72
C TYR A 502 7.57 24.30 38.11
N VAL A 503 8.39 24.61 39.11
CA VAL A 503 7.96 24.92 40.48
C VAL A 503 8.08 26.42 40.73
N GLU A 504 7.30 26.92 41.69
CA GLU A 504 7.52 28.24 42.27
C GLU A 504 8.14 28.09 43.65
N VAL A 505 9.26 28.78 43.86
CA VAL A 505 10.10 28.72 45.04
C VAL A 505 10.25 30.13 45.58
N LEU A 506 9.96 30.33 46.87
CA LEU A 506 10.26 31.58 47.56
C LEU A 506 11.76 31.66 47.82
N ARG A 507 12.39 32.77 47.42
CA ARG A 507 13.77 33.11 47.76
C ARG A 507 13.84 34.53 48.29
N LYS A 508 14.78 34.80 49.20
CA LYS A 508 15.06 36.16 49.65
C LYS A 508 16.08 36.82 48.73
N GLU A 509 15.65 37.88 48.06
CA GLU A 509 16.51 38.80 47.32
C GLU A 509 16.32 40.17 48.01
N ASP A 510 17.42 40.80 48.45
CA ASP A 510 17.47 42.03 49.27
C ASP A 510 16.54 42.06 50.52
N GLY A 511 16.33 40.88 51.13
CA GLY A 511 15.52 40.70 52.35
C GLY A 511 14.02 40.50 52.09
N VAL A 512 13.54 40.78 50.88
CA VAL A 512 12.16 40.59 50.43
C VAL A 512 11.97 39.15 49.92
N ASP A 513 10.84 38.53 50.23
CA ASP A 513 10.47 37.22 49.70
C ASP A 513 9.96 37.34 48.25
N VAL A 514 10.78 36.91 47.29
CA VAL A 514 10.51 36.92 45.84
C VAL A 514 10.12 35.52 45.37
N VAL A 515 9.06 35.42 44.58
CA VAL A 515 8.64 34.17 43.93
C VAL A 515 9.47 33.94 42.69
N LYS A 516 10.33 32.91 42.69
CA LYS A 516 11.13 32.49 41.54
C LYS A 516 10.54 31.24 40.91
N GLN A 517 10.47 31.20 39.59
CA GLN A 517 10.08 30.01 38.84
C GLN A 517 11.33 29.23 38.43
N GLU A 518 11.36 27.93 38.74
CA GLU A 518 12.47 27.04 38.38
C GLU A 518 11.91 25.86 37.56
N ASP A 519 12.39 25.71 36.32
CA ASP A 519 12.01 24.60 35.43
C ASP A 519 12.53 23.26 36.00
N THR A 520 11.82 22.16 35.75
CA THR A 520 12.10 20.82 36.33
C THR A 520 11.60 19.69 35.42
N ASP A 521 12.04 18.46 35.69
CA ASP A 521 11.78 17.27 34.87
C ASP A 521 10.32 16.77 34.94
N ALA A 522 9.90 15.98 33.95
CA ALA A 522 8.54 15.45 33.86
C ALA A 522 8.20 14.49 35.03
N PRO A 523 7.11 14.74 35.77
CA PRO A 523 6.74 13.89 36.90
C PRO A 523 6.30 12.48 36.46
N THR A 524 7.10 11.48 36.79
CA THR A 524 6.83 10.04 36.56
C THR A 524 5.46 9.57 37.08
N TRP A 525 4.94 10.22 38.15
CA TRP A 525 3.61 9.94 38.69
C TRP A 525 2.46 10.45 37.80
N ALA A 526 2.67 11.48 36.96
CA ALA A 526 1.67 11.93 36.01
C ALA A 526 1.54 10.95 34.85
N ALA A 527 2.67 10.52 34.25
CA ALA A 527 2.69 9.46 33.25
C ALA A 527 2.04 8.16 33.77
N SER A 528 2.34 7.77 35.02
CA SER A 528 1.75 6.59 35.66
C SER A 528 0.22 6.72 35.83
N ARG A 529 -0.28 7.89 36.22
CA ARG A 529 -1.74 8.15 36.37
C ARG A 529 -2.47 8.21 35.02
N ILE A 530 -1.84 8.76 34.00
CA ILE A 530 -2.40 8.82 32.64
C ILE A 530 -2.47 7.42 32.02
N LEU A 531 -1.46 6.58 32.24
CA LEU A 531 -1.54 5.17 31.83
C LEU A 531 -2.65 4.41 32.56
N ALA A 532 -2.88 4.66 33.85
CA ALA A 532 -3.96 4.00 34.61
C ALA A 532 -5.40 4.45 34.25
N LYS A 533 -5.59 5.43 33.35
CA LYS A 533 -6.89 5.97 32.95
C LYS A 533 -7.47 5.31 31.68
N ASP A 534 -7.45 3.98 31.59
CA ASP A 534 -7.99 3.26 30.43
C ASP A 534 -9.46 3.66 30.15
N GLY A 535 -9.74 4.12 28.94
CA GLY A 535 -11.06 4.62 28.52
C GLY A 535 -11.46 6.00 29.06
N GLU A 536 -10.83 6.48 30.14
CA GLU A 536 -11.08 7.79 30.76
C GLU A 536 -10.23 8.94 30.19
N ARG A 537 -9.25 8.65 29.31
CA ARG A 537 -8.31 9.68 28.80
C ARG A 537 -9.00 10.72 27.91
N GLY A 538 -10.10 10.37 27.27
CA GLY A 538 -10.77 11.24 26.29
C GLY A 538 -9.92 11.51 25.05
N LEU A 539 -9.05 10.56 24.68
CA LEU A 539 -8.29 10.62 23.43
C LEU A 539 -9.13 10.08 22.28
N SER A 540 -8.67 10.30 21.04
CA SER A 540 -9.31 9.69 19.87
C SER A 540 -9.18 8.17 19.94
N ARG A 541 -10.31 7.45 19.84
CA ARG A 541 -10.31 5.97 19.83
C ARG A 541 -9.91 5.45 18.46
N LEU A 542 -8.98 4.49 18.42
CA LEU A 542 -8.41 3.96 17.19
C LEU A 542 -8.69 2.47 17.03
N ASN A 543 -9.26 2.05 15.89
CA ASN A 543 -9.51 0.64 15.57
C ASN A 543 -8.38 0.00 14.77
N ALA A 544 -7.78 0.72 13.80
CA ALA A 544 -6.65 0.25 13.00
C ALA A 544 -5.94 1.40 12.25
N VAL A 545 -4.69 1.14 11.87
CA VAL A 545 -3.83 2.04 11.08
C VAL A 545 -3.70 1.50 9.66
N ILE A 546 -4.06 2.32 8.66
CA ILE A 546 -4.02 1.98 7.24
C ILE A 546 -3.01 2.85 6.48
N THR A 547 -2.46 2.32 5.39
CA THR A 547 -1.37 2.92 4.60
C THR A 547 -1.70 3.06 3.12
N ALA A 548 -2.98 3.00 2.78
CA ALA A 548 -3.55 3.20 1.45
C ALA A 548 -5.04 3.57 1.62
N PRO A 549 -5.71 4.11 0.59
CA PRO A 549 -7.15 4.32 0.63
C PRO A 549 -7.93 3.04 0.99
N THR A 550 -9.15 3.19 1.49
CA THR A 550 -10.08 2.08 1.75
C THR A 550 -11.54 2.52 1.55
N LEU A 551 -12.49 1.58 1.69
CA LEU A 551 -13.91 1.90 1.88
C LEU A 551 -14.28 1.79 3.35
N ARG A 552 -15.10 2.71 3.86
CA ARG A 552 -15.78 2.56 5.16
C ARG A 552 -16.91 1.51 5.04
N ALA A 553 -17.50 1.10 6.16
CA ALA A 553 -18.55 0.08 6.20
C ALA A 553 -19.85 0.45 5.47
N ASP A 554 -20.11 1.74 5.22
CA ASP A 554 -21.22 2.23 4.39
C ASP A 554 -20.94 2.10 2.86
N GLY A 555 -19.68 1.86 2.48
CA GLY A 555 -19.19 1.86 1.10
C GLY A 555 -18.66 3.21 0.60
N SER A 556 -18.53 4.22 1.48
CA SER A 556 -17.91 5.52 1.17
C SER A 556 -16.37 5.42 1.15
N ILE A 557 -15.71 6.27 0.37
CA ILE A 557 -14.25 6.24 0.21
C ILE A 557 -13.56 7.00 1.36
N LEU A 558 -12.52 6.40 1.92
CA LEU A 558 -11.57 7.01 2.85
C LEU A 558 -10.21 7.05 2.15
N SER A 559 -9.86 8.22 1.59
CA SER A 559 -8.64 8.45 0.82
C SER A 559 -7.83 9.67 1.25
N ALA A 560 -8.36 10.50 2.16
CA ALA A 560 -7.66 11.64 2.73
C ALA A 560 -6.83 11.21 3.96
N PRO A 561 -5.52 11.51 4.03
CA PRO A 561 -4.69 11.19 5.19
C PRO A 561 -5.21 11.82 6.50
N GLY A 562 -5.19 11.03 7.57
CA GLY A 562 -5.63 11.44 8.90
C GLY A 562 -6.54 10.45 9.62
N TYR A 563 -6.95 10.87 10.82
CA TYR A 563 -7.93 10.15 11.62
C TYR A 563 -9.35 10.42 11.11
N ASP A 564 -10.07 9.34 10.80
CA ASP A 564 -11.46 9.35 10.36
C ASP A 564 -12.36 8.93 11.52
N ALA A 565 -12.99 9.91 12.19
CA ALA A 565 -13.80 9.66 13.38
C ALA A 565 -14.97 8.66 13.20
N PRO A 566 -15.67 8.59 12.05
CA PRO A 566 -16.74 7.61 11.83
C PRO A 566 -16.24 6.16 11.81
N SER A 567 -15.15 5.86 11.10
CA SER A 567 -14.60 4.49 11.03
C SER A 567 -13.62 4.16 12.16
N ARG A 568 -13.12 5.18 12.87
CA ARG A 568 -12.00 5.12 13.83
C ARG A 568 -10.71 4.57 13.20
N LEU A 569 -10.52 4.85 11.91
CA LEU A 569 -9.29 4.49 11.18
C LEU A 569 -8.35 5.69 11.11
N LEU A 570 -7.05 5.39 11.02
CA LEU A 570 -5.99 6.39 10.83
C LEU A 570 -5.24 6.08 9.54
N LEU A 571 -5.46 6.90 8.51
CA LEU A 571 -4.80 6.78 7.20
C LEU A 571 -3.47 7.54 7.19
N LEU A 572 -2.37 6.81 7.20
CA LEU A 572 -1.03 7.38 7.14
C LEU A 572 -0.49 7.35 5.72
N SER A 573 -0.02 8.50 5.26
CA SER A 573 0.66 8.65 3.97
C SER A 573 1.87 9.57 4.11
N ASN A 574 2.98 9.14 3.52
CA ASN A 574 4.15 10.00 3.27
C ASN A 574 4.01 10.79 1.95
N VAL A 575 2.98 10.51 1.15
CA VAL A 575 2.69 11.13 -0.15
C VAL A 575 1.53 12.13 -0.01
N PRO A 576 1.61 13.37 -0.55
CA PRO A 576 0.54 14.37 -0.44
C PRO A 576 -0.82 13.92 -0.99
N GLU A 577 -0.78 13.24 -2.14
CA GLU A 577 -1.96 12.86 -2.91
C GLU A 577 -1.88 11.35 -3.14
N LEU A 578 -2.67 10.59 -2.37
CA LEU A 578 -2.88 9.15 -2.62
C LEU A 578 -3.67 8.96 -3.93
N PRO A 579 -3.45 7.88 -4.68
CA PRO A 579 -4.10 7.70 -5.98
C PRO A 579 -5.63 7.60 -5.84
N HIS A 580 -6.31 8.26 -6.77
CA HIS A 580 -7.73 8.57 -6.68
C HIS A 580 -8.63 7.37 -7.05
N VAL A 581 -9.33 6.83 -6.05
CA VAL A 581 -10.45 5.89 -6.24
C VAL A 581 -11.64 6.63 -6.86
N PRO A 582 -12.19 6.21 -8.02
CA PRO A 582 -13.39 6.82 -8.60
C PRO A 582 -14.61 6.71 -7.68
N LEU A 583 -15.36 7.81 -7.54
CA LEU A 583 -16.63 7.82 -6.82
C LEU A 583 -17.69 6.97 -7.56
N ASN A 584 -17.88 7.26 -8.86
CA ASN A 584 -18.86 6.61 -9.73
C ASN A 584 -18.16 5.99 -10.95
N PRO A 585 -17.42 4.88 -10.78
CA PRO A 585 -16.75 4.18 -11.88
C PRO A 585 -17.73 3.53 -12.86
N SER A 586 -17.30 3.38 -14.12
CA SER A 586 -18.05 2.63 -15.14
C SER A 586 -17.76 1.12 -15.08
N LEU A 587 -18.59 0.31 -15.76
CA LEU A 587 -18.32 -1.12 -15.96
C LEU A 587 -16.99 -1.36 -16.72
N ASP A 588 -16.57 -0.40 -17.54
CA ASP A 588 -15.29 -0.47 -18.27
C ASP A 588 -14.09 -0.17 -17.35
N ASP A 589 -14.27 0.72 -16.36
CA ASP A 589 -13.30 0.90 -15.27
C ASP A 589 -13.22 -0.34 -14.38
N ALA A 590 -14.34 -1.02 -14.12
CA ALA A 590 -14.33 -2.32 -13.43
C ALA A 590 -13.56 -3.39 -14.21
N ARG A 591 -13.68 -3.45 -15.54
CA ARG A 591 -12.88 -4.37 -16.38
C ARG A 591 -11.38 -4.06 -16.31
N ARG A 592 -10.99 -2.79 -16.44
CA ARG A 592 -9.60 -2.33 -16.24
C ARG A 592 -9.09 -2.65 -14.84
N ALA A 593 -9.91 -2.41 -13.82
CA ALA A 593 -9.59 -2.68 -12.43
C ALA A 593 -9.40 -4.17 -12.17
N LEU A 594 -10.27 -5.04 -12.69
CA LEU A 594 -10.12 -6.48 -12.58
C LEU A 594 -8.82 -6.95 -13.23
N ALA A 595 -8.53 -6.52 -14.47
CA ALA A 595 -7.29 -6.88 -15.16
C ALA A 595 -6.03 -6.39 -14.42
N ARG A 596 -6.04 -5.15 -13.90
CA ARG A 596 -4.94 -4.60 -13.11
C ARG A 596 -4.74 -5.33 -11.78
N LEU A 597 -5.83 -5.62 -11.05
CA LEU A 597 -5.81 -6.35 -9.78
C LEU A 597 -5.38 -7.80 -9.94
N TRP A 598 -5.84 -8.48 -11.00
CA TRP A 598 -5.57 -9.90 -11.23
C TRP A 598 -4.18 -10.18 -11.80
N ALA A 599 -3.54 -9.20 -12.44
CA ALA A 599 -2.21 -9.35 -13.04
C ALA A 599 -1.16 -10.06 -12.16
N PRO A 600 -0.90 -9.67 -10.89
CA PRO A 600 0.08 -10.37 -10.04
C PRO A 600 -0.34 -11.79 -9.63
N VAL A 601 -1.59 -12.22 -9.84
CA VAL A 601 -2.06 -13.58 -9.50
C VAL A 601 -2.42 -14.43 -10.72
N ALA A 602 -2.15 -13.95 -11.94
CA ALA A 602 -2.62 -14.57 -13.18
C ALA A 602 -1.98 -15.94 -13.51
N GLU A 603 -0.71 -16.16 -13.14
CA GLU A 603 0.07 -17.37 -13.45
C GLU A 603 -0.09 -18.50 -12.41
N PHE A 604 -0.82 -18.26 -11.33
CA PHE A 604 -1.07 -19.26 -10.28
C PHE A 604 -2.10 -20.28 -10.76
N PRO A 605 -1.85 -21.59 -10.60
CA PRO A 605 -2.63 -22.63 -11.26
C PRO A 605 -3.90 -22.98 -10.47
N LEU A 606 -4.81 -22.01 -10.37
CA LEU A 606 -6.08 -22.11 -9.64
C LEU A 606 -7.07 -22.99 -10.40
N VAL A 607 -7.43 -24.14 -9.81
CA VAL A 607 -8.05 -25.26 -10.53
C VAL A 607 -9.42 -24.96 -11.16
N ASP A 608 -10.22 -24.06 -10.56
CA ASP A 608 -11.56 -23.77 -11.02
C ASP A 608 -12.03 -22.34 -10.70
N ALA A 609 -13.26 -22.03 -11.12
CA ALA A 609 -13.89 -20.72 -10.93
C ALA A 609 -14.16 -20.37 -9.45
N VAL A 610 -14.34 -21.38 -8.59
CA VAL A 610 -14.49 -21.19 -7.13
C VAL A 610 -13.15 -20.82 -6.51
N ALA A 611 -12.06 -21.50 -6.86
CA ALA A 611 -10.71 -21.16 -6.40
C ALA A 611 -10.28 -19.74 -6.83
N ARG A 612 -10.68 -19.31 -8.04
CA ARG A 612 -10.50 -17.93 -8.50
C ARG A 612 -11.41 -16.94 -7.76
N GLY A 613 -12.67 -17.30 -7.49
CA GLY A 613 -13.60 -16.52 -6.67
C GLY A 613 -13.11 -16.29 -5.25
N VAL A 614 -12.61 -17.33 -4.57
CA VAL A 614 -12.00 -17.26 -3.23
C VAL A 614 -10.74 -16.39 -3.24
N THR A 615 -9.90 -16.51 -4.27
CA THR A 615 -8.67 -15.70 -4.40
C THR A 615 -9.00 -14.22 -4.64
N LEU A 616 -9.98 -13.90 -5.49
CA LEU A 616 -10.47 -12.52 -5.67
C LEU A 616 -11.09 -11.98 -4.37
N ALA A 617 -11.87 -12.80 -3.65
CA ALA A 617 -12.43 -12.43 -2.36
C ALA A 617 -11.32 -12.12 -1.32
N ALA A 618 -10.23 -12.88 -1.30
CA ALA A 618 -9.08 -12.60 -0.44
C ALA A 618 -8.44 -11.23 -0.75
N MET A 619 -8.23 -10.92 -2.05
CA MET A 619 -7.68 -9.64 -2.50
C MET A 619 -8.58 -8.45 -2.16
N LEU A 620 -9.87 -8.54 -2.43
CA LEU A 620 -10.84 -7.50 -2.05
C LEU A 620 -10.91 -7.34 -0.52
N THR A 621 -10.90 -8.45 0.22
CA THR A 621 -10.87 -8.42 1.69
C THR A 621 -9.62 -7.70 2.19
N ALA A 622 -8.42 -8.00 1.67
CA ALA A 622 -7.18 -7.34 2.08
C ALA A 622 -7.29 -5.80 1.96
N CYS A 623 -7.87 -5.29 0.88
CA CYS A 623 -8.03 -3.86 0.65
C CYS A 623 -9.05 -3.16 1.57
N ILE A 624 -9.99 -3.87 2.20
CA ILE A 624 -10.99 -3.30 3.13
C ILE A 624 -10.98 -3.89 4.55
N ARG A 625 -10.06 -4.80 4.87
CA ARG A 625 -10.05 -5.58 6.13
C ARG A 625 -10.08 -4.72 7.40
N ALA A 626 -9.43 -3.56 7.36
CA ALA A 626 -9.41 -2.61 8.47
C ALA A 626 -10.79 -2.03 8.79
N SER A 627 -11.66 -1.85 7.79
CA SER A 627 -13.04 -1.37 7.97
C SER A 627 -13.99 -2.48 8.41
N LEU A 628 -13.77 -3.71 7.93
CA LEU A 628 -14.57 -4.88 8.29
C LEU A 628 -14.43 -5.25 9.77
N THR A 629 -15.57 -5.42 10.44
CA THR A 629 -15.67 -5.85 11.85
C THR A 629 -15.18 -7.28 12.05
N THR A 630 -15.58 -8.18 11.14
CA THR A 630 -15.18 -9.58 11.05
C THR A 630 -14.88 -9.91 9.59
N ALA A 631 -14.08 -10.95 9.33
CA ALA A 631 -13.82 -11.46 7.99
C ALA A 631 -13.40 -12.94 8.07
N PRO A 632 -13.77 -13.78 7.09
CA PRO A 632 -13.31 -15.16 7.03
C PRO A 632 -11.79 -15.22 6.81
N GLY A 633 -11.19 -16.34 7.19
CA GLY A 633 -9.83 -16.68 6.80
C GLY A 633 -9.78 -17.18 5.35
N PHE A 634 -8.60 -17.10 4.73
CA PHE A 634 -8.37 -17.63 3.38
C PHE A 634 -7.22 -18.63 3.42
N ALA A 635 -7.38 -19.73 2.69
CA ALA A 635 -6.39 -20.80 2.69
C ALA A 635 -6.11 -21.29 1.26
N TRP A 636 -4.84 -21.59 0.98
CA TRP A 636 -4.43 -22.19 -0.30
C TRP A 636 -3.93 -23.61 -0.10
N ASP A 637 -4.57 -24.52 -0.84
CA ASP A 637 -4.30 -25.95 -0.87
C ASP A 637 -3.59 -26.34 -2.19
N ALA A 638 -2.81 -27.42 -2.18
CA ALA A 638 -2.36 -28.10 -3.40
C ALA A 638 -1.94 -29.55 -3.09
N PRO A 639 -1.87 -30.45 -4.10
CA PRO A 639 -1.41 -31.82 -3.91
C PRO A 639 0.00 -31.94 -3.32
N ALA A 640 0.89 -30.99 -3.66
CA ALA A 640 2.32 -31.04 -3.36
C ALA A 640 2.89 -29.70 -2.86
N ALA A 641 4.13 -29.73 -2.37
CA ALA A 641 4.92 -28.52 -2.09
C ALA A 641 5.42 -27.86 -3.40
N GLY A 642 5.84 -26.60 -3.34
CA GLY A 642 6.41 -25.88 -4.49
C GLY A 642 5.40 -25.20 -5.43
N THR A 643 4.10 -25.47 -5.32
CA THR A 643 3.03 -24.90 -6.18
C THR A 643 2.76 -23.39 -6.00
N GLY A 644 3.67 -22.63 -5.37
CA GLY A 644 3.53 -21.18 -5.17
C GLY A 644 2.56 -20.71 -4.08
N LYS A 645 1.92 -21.59 -3.30
CA LYS A 645 0.90 -21.23 -2.28
C LYS A 645 1.32 -20.10 -1.33
N THR A 646 2.52 -20.19 -0.75
CA THR A 646 3.07 -19.20 0.18
C THR A 646 3.27 -17.85 -0.49
N LEU A 647 3.78 -17.86 -1.72
CA LEU A 647 3.99 -16.68 -2.55
C LEU A 647 2.66 -16.00 -2.92
N LEU A 648 1.60 -16.78 -3.22
CA LEU A 648 0.25 -16.26 -3.47
C LEU A 648 -0.32 -15.59 -2.21
N ALA A 649 -0.26 -16.26 -1.06
CA ALA A 649 -0.71 -15.71 0.22
C ALA A 649 0.06 -14.42 0.60
N GLN A 650 1.38 -14.40 0.37
CA GLN A 650 2.21 -13.22 0.57
C GLN A 650 1.83 -12.07 -0.36
N THR A 651 1.68 -12.34 -1.66
CA THR A 651 1.26 -11.38 -2.69
C THR A 651 -0.06 -10.69 -2.33
N ILE A 652 -1.01 -11.45 -1.77
CA ILE A 652 -2.32 -10.92 -1.32
C ILE A 652 -2.18 -10.13 -0.01
N GLY A 653 -1.36 -10.61 0.93
CA GLY A 653 -1.09 -9.93 2.19
C GLY A 653 -0.40 -8.56 2.03
N VAL A 654 0.43 -8.37 1.00
CA VAL A 654 1.06 -7.09 0.65
C VAL A 654 0.01 -5.97 0.47
N LEU A 655 -1.13 -6.27 -0.16
CA LEU A 655 -2.20 -5.28 -0.40
C LEU A 655 -2.62 -4.59 0.90
N LEU A 656 -2.81 -5.36 1.96
CA LEU A 656 -3.13 -4.85 3.29
C LEU A 656 -1.90 -4.30 4.02
N SER A 657 -0.81 -5.08 4.10
CA SER A 657 0.33 -4.79 4.98
C SER A 657 1.16 -3.58 4.53
N GLY A 658 1.42 -3.45 3.22
CA GLY A 658 2.45 -2.56 2.64
C GLY A 658 3.71 -3.31 2.23
N ASP A 659 4.07 -4.31 3.04
CA ASP A 659 5.26 -5.16 2.98
C ASP A 659 4.89 -6.65 2.79
N ILE A 660 5.85 -7.47 2.35
CA ILE A 660 5.68 -8.92 2.20
C ILE A 660 5.52 -9.52 3.62
N PRO A 661 4.38 -10.14 3.95
CA PRO A 661 4.17 -10.65 5.31
C PRO A 661 5.07 -11.86 5.59
N PRO A 662 5.59 -12.00 6.83
CA PRO A 662 6.36 -13.17 7.21
C PRO A 662 5.47 -14.42 7.23
N ALA A 663 5.93 -15.48 6.59
CA ALA A 663 5.34 -16.81 6.76
C ALA A 663 5.70 -17.32 8.16
N LEU A 664 4.69 -17.55 9.00
CA LEU A 664 4.86 -18.11 10.34
C LEU A 664 4.64 -19.61 10.30
N PRO A 665 5.36 -20.42 11.11
CA PRO A 665 4.98 -21.80 11.33
C PRO A 665 3.56 -21.84 11.94
N PRO A 666 2.76 -22.88 11.66
CA PRO A 666 1.42 -22.98 12.17
C PRO A 666 1.47 -23.23 13.68
N ALA A 667 0.42 -22.81 14.40
CA ALA A 667 0.17 -23.39 15.72
C ALA A 667 -0.09 -24.89 15.57
N SER A 668 0.25 -25.69 16.57
CA SER A 668 -0.30 -27.05 16.67
C SER A 668 -1.82 -27.00 16.79
N ALA A 669 -2.50 -28.15 16.63
CA ALA A 669 -3.95 -28.26 16.85
C ALA A 669 -4.38 -27.94 18.31
N GLN A 670 -3.46 -27.58 19.21
CA GLN A 670 -3.75 -27.17 20.57
C GLN A 670 -4.25 -25.72 20.61
N ASP A 671 -5.53 -25.56 20.98
CA ASP A 671 -6.23 -24.29 21.19
C ASP A 671 -5.41 -23.27 21.99
N GLU A 672 -4.79 -23.73 23.08
CA GLU A 672 -3.92 -22.94 23.97
C GLU A 672 -2.68 -22.36 23.27
N GLU A 673 -2.16 -22.96 22.21
CA GLU A 673 -1.05 -22.39 21.44
C GLU A 673 -1.55 -21.41 20.38
N ALA A 674 -2.60 -21.78 19.64
CA ALA A 674 -3.25 -20.94 18.65
C ALA A 674 -3.65 -19.59 19.27
N ARG A 675 -4.33 -19.62 20.42
CA ARG A 675 -4.74 -18.47 21.23
C ARG A 675 -3.58 -17.51 21.51
N LYS A 676 -2.46 -18.03 22.05
CA LYS A 676 -1.28 -17.23 22.41
C LYS A 676 -0.59 -16.61 21.18
N ARG A 677 -0.46 -17.36 20.08
CA ARG A 677 0.17 -16.86 18.85
C ARG A 677 -0.68 -15.77 18.18
N LEU A 678 -2.01 -15.95 18.11
CA LEU A 678 -2.95 -14.96 17.57
C LEU A 678 -2.93 -13.66 18.40
N PHE A 679 -2.93 -13.77 19.73
CA PHE A 679 -2.86 -12.60 20.61
C PHE A 679 -1.53 -11.84 20.50
N SER A 680 -0.38 -12.53 20.41
CA SER A 680 0.91 -11.86 20.22
C SER A 680 0.95 -11.08 18.90
N ALA A 681 0.49 -11.69 17.81
CA ALA A 681 0.44 -11.03 16.49
C ALA A 681 -0.45 -9.77 16.49
N LEU A 682 -1.61 -9.79 17.16
CA LEU A 682 -2.43 -8.58 17.34
C LEU A 682 -1.73 -7.52 18.20
N ARG A 683 -0.99 -7.94 19.24
CA ARG A 683 -0.25 -7.03 20.15
C ARG A 683 0.97 -6.39 19.47
N GLU A 684 1.55 -7.07 18.49
CA GLU A 684 2.58 -6.57 17.57
C GLU A 684 1.99 -5.77 16.39
N ASN A 685 0.66 -5.61 16.35
CA ASN A 685 -0.11 -4.91 15.33
C ASN A 685 0.19 -5.45 13.90
N HIS A 686 0.31 -6.79 13.77
CA HIS A 686 0.43 -7.45 12.48
C HIS A 686 -0.89 -7.37 11.70
N ARG A 687 -0.87 -6.63 10.57
CA ARG A 687 -2.04 -6.47 9.68
C ARG A 687 -2.43 -7.78 8.98
N THR A 688 -1.47 -8.66 8.71
CA THR A 688 -1.68 -9.98 8.10
C THR A 688 -0.99 -11.05 8.95
N ILE A 689 -1.68 -12.17 9.21
CA ILE A 689 -1.17 -13.36 9.89
C ILE A 689 -1.18 -14.49 8.87
N LEU A 690 -0.01 -15.03 8.52
CA LEU A 690 0.15 -16.13 7.58
C LEU A 690 0.69 -17.38 8.30
N TRP A 691 -0.10 -18.44 8.39
CA TRP A 691 0.33 -19.75 8.89
C TRP A 691 0.62 -20.69 7.72
N ASP A 692 1.90 -20.99 7.50
CA ASP A 692 2.38 -21.71 6.32
C ASP A 692 2.62 -23.20 6.60
N ASN A 693 2.44 -24.06 5.59
CA ASN A 693 2.75 -25.50 5.64
C ASN A 693 2.03 -26.27 6.76
N ILE A 694 0.73 -26.03 6.91
CA ILE A 694 -0.18 -26.84 7.74
C ILE A 694 -0.24 -28.27 7.19
N ARG A 695 -0.20 -29.26 8.09
CA ARG A 695 -0.15 -30.71 7.77
C ARG A 695 -1.24 -31.56 8.42
N GLU A 696 -1.71 -31.15 9.59
CA GLU A 696 -2.76 -31.82 10.35
C GLU A 696 -4.14 -31.20 10.02
N PRO A 697 -5.26 -31.92 10.24
CA PRO A 697 -6.60 -31.34 10.13
C PRO A 697 -6.75 -30.10 11.02
N PHE A 698 -7.28 -29.01 10.46
CA PHE A 698 -7.06 -27.67 10.97
C PHE A 698 -8.35 -26.97 11.42
N GLY A 699 -8.44 -26.68 12.71
CA GLY A 699 -9.53 -25.95 13.35
C GLY A 699 -9.40 -25.99 14.87
N ASN A 700 -9.78 -24.92 15.56
CA ASN A 700 -9.81 -24.83 17.02
C ASN A 700 -10.66 -23.63 17.46
N ALA A 701 -11.15 -23.66 18.70
CA ALA A 701 -12.10 -22.67 19.22
C ALA A 701 -11.49 -21.26 19.32
N ALA A 702 -10.20 -21.14 19.61
CA ALA A 702 -9.47 -19.88 19.63
C ALA A 702 -9.42 -19.21 18.25
N LEU A 703 -9.17 -19.98 17.18
CA LEU A 703 -9.21 -19.50 15.79
C LEU A 703 -10.64 -19.18 15.33
N ASP A 704 -11.60 -20.04 15.70
CA ASP A 704 -13.02 -19.83 15.39
C ASP A 704 -13.54 -18.53 16.02
N ALA A 705 -13.22 -18.30 17.30
CA ALA A 705 -13.52 -17.07 18.02
C ALA A 705 -12.77 -15.86 17.42
N PHE A 706 -11.48 -16.01 17.10
CA PHE A 706 -10.68 -14.96 16.45
C PHE A 706 -11.35 -14.46 15.16
N LEU A 707 -11.72 -15.36 14.25
CA LEU A 707 -12.30 -14.98 12.96
C LEU A 707 -13.69 -14.32 13.11
N THR A 708 -14.47 -14.68 14.13
CA THR A 708 -15.85 -14.21 14.30
C THR A 708 -16.06 -13.16 15.40
N ALA A 709 -15.00 -12.68 16.07
CA ALA A 709 -15.08 -11.62 17.08
C ALA A 709 -14.44 -10.29 16.60
N PRO A 710 -15.03 -9.12 16.94
CA PRO A 710 -14.46 -7.80 16.61
C PRO A 710 -13.20 -7.46 17.42
N THR A 711 -13.01 -8.14 18.54
CA THR A 711 -11.95 -7.97 19.52
C THR A 711 -11.45 -9.33 20.00
N PHE A 712 -10.18 -9.41 20.39
CA PHE A 712 -9.56 -10.61 20.95
C PHE A 712 -8.91 -10.25 22.29
N THR A 713 -9.17 -11.07 23.30
CA THR A 713 -8.84 -10.77 24.70
C THR A 713 -8.02 -11.88 25.31
N ASP A 714 -6.88 -11.55 25.91
CA ASP A 714 -5.99 -12.54 26.53
C ASP A 714 -5.13 -11.91 27.64
N ARG A 715 -4.55 -12.77 28.48
CA ARG A 715 -3.58 -12.42 29.50
C ARG A 715 -2.19 -12.23 28.89
N ILE A 716 -1.55 -11.12 29.23
CA ILE A 716 -0.16 -10.83 28.85
C ILE A 716 0.78 -11.85 29.52
N LEU A 717 1.51 -12.63 28.72
CA LEU A 717 2.52 -13.57 29.17
C LEU A 717 3.57 -12.87 30.05
N GLY A 718 3.95 -13.50 31.16
CA GLY A 718 4.86 -12.94 32.16
C GLY A 718 4.23 -11.87 33.08
N LYS A 719 2.93 -11.56 32.95
CA LYS A 719 2.22 -10.58 33.77
C LYS A 719 0.92 -11.12 34.36
N SER A 720 0.29 -10.33 35.24
CA SER A 720 -1.09 -10.53 35.73
C SER A 720 -2.06 -9.48 35.16
N GLU A 721 -1.81 -9.06 33.91
CA GLU A 721 -2.59 -8.08 33.16
C GLU A 721 -3.30 -8.76 31.99
N THR A 722 -4.56 -8.42 31.75
CA THR A 722 -5.35 -8.83 30.57
C THR A 722 -5.51 -7.63 29.64
N ALA A 723 -5.47 -7.83 28.33
CA ALA A 723 -5.75 -6.77 27.36
C ALA A 723 -6.73 -7.24 26.27
N THR A 724 -7.57 -6.32 25.81
CA THR A 724 -8.56 -6.49 24.74
C THR A 724 -8.10 -5.71 23.52
N LEU A 725 -7.79 -6.39 22.43
CA LEU A 725 -7.24 -5.80 21.19
C LEU A 725 -8.26 -5.86 20.05
N PRO A 726 -8.35 -4.85 19.17
CA PRO A 726 -9.25 -4.87 18.01
C PRO A 726 -8.75 -5.88 16.97
N ASN A 727 -9.59 -6.83 16.55
CA ASN A 727 -9.20 -7.78 15.51
C ASN A 727 -9.47 -7.21 14.11
N ARG A 728 -8.45 -6.52 13.56
CA ARG A 728 -8.44 -6.02 12.18
C ARG A 728 -7.38 -6.69 11.31
N ALA A 729 -6.90 -7.88 11.71
CA ALA A 729 -5.92 -8.66 10.97
C ALA A 729 -6.56 -9.59 9.93
N LEU A 730 -5.93 -9.73 8.76
CA LEU A 730 -6.26 -10.75 7.76
C LEU A 730 -5.59 -12.08 8.13
N PHE A 731 -6.38 -13.16 8.21
CA PHE A 731 -5.85 -14.51 8.48
C PHE A 731 -5.70 -15.31 7.18
N LEU A 732 -4.47 -15.73 6.90
CA LEU A 732 -4.09 -16.49 5.71
C LEU A 732 -3.42 -17.82 6.12
N ALA A 733 -3.64 -18.87 5.33
CA ALA A 733 -3.09 -20.19 5.59
C ALA A 733 -2.61 -20.91 4.31
N THR A 734 -1.65 -21.84 4.45
CA THR A 734 -1.26 -22.76 3.36
C THR A 734 -1.05 -24.18 3.87
N GLY A 735 -1.17 -25.17 2.98
CA GLY A 735 -0.78 -26.56 3.28
C GLY A 735 -0.83 -27.48 2.07
N ASN A 736 -0.60 -28.78 2.30
CA ASN A 736 -0.70 -29.82 1.28
C ASN A 736 -1.87 -30.75 1.63
N ASN A 737 -2.90 -30.82 0.78
CA ASN A 737 -4.17 -31.50 1.03
C ASN A 737 -4.80 -31.07 2.37
N LEU A 738 -5.00 -29.75 2.50
CA LEU A 738 -5.64 -29.10 3.63
C LEU A 738 -7.02 -29.71 3.91
N ARG A 739 -7.27 -30.05 5.17
CA ARG A 739 -8.59 -30.43 5.69
C ARG A 739 -8.92 -29.53 6.87
N LEU A 740 -10.10 -28.93 6.86
CA LEU A 740 -10.63 -28.21 8.01
C LEU A 740 -11.42 -29.19 8.89
N VAL A 741 -11.70 -28.82 10.13
CA VAL A 741 -12.52 -29.62 11.06
C VAL A 741 -13.67 -28.82 11.64
N GLY A 742 -14.85 -29.44 11.71
CA GLY A 742 -16.02 -28.91 12.41
C GLY A 742 -16.39 -27.48 12.01
N ASP A 743 -16.43 -26.58 12.99
CA ASP A 743 -17.00 -25.24 12.80
C ASP A 743 -16.07 -24.29 12.01
N THR A 744 -14.78 -24.61 11.88
CA THR A 744 -13.81 -23.86 11.07
C THR A 744 -14.12 -23.99 9.57
N CYS A 745 -14.79 -25.05 9.11
CA CYS A 745 -15.14 -25.28 7.70
C CYS A 745 -16.02 -24.17 7.08
N ARG A 746 -16.80 -23.43 7.89
CA ARG A 746 -17.58 -22.25 7.44
C ARG A 746 -16.88 -20.90 7.67
N ARG A 747 -15.69 -20.89 8.29
CA ARG A 747 -14.93 -19.67 8.61
C ARG A 747 -13.69 -19.47 7.76
N ILE A 748 -13.19 -20.51 7.09
CA ILE A 748 -12.01 -20.43 6.22
C ILE A 748 -12.37 -20.91 4.82
N LEU A 749 -12.09 -20.08 3.81
CA LEU A 749 -12.36 -20.37 2.40
C LEU A 749 -11.10 -20.94 1.75
N ILE A 750 -11.17 -22.17 1.24
CA ILE A 750 -10.05 -22.84 0.56
C ILE A 750 -10.11 -22.61 -0.95
N ALA A 751 -9.00 -22.17 -1.53
CA ALA A 751 -8.73 -22.24 -2.96
C ALA A 751 -7.66 -23.31 -3.24
N ARG A 752 -7.93 -24.24 -4.15
CA ARG A 752 -6.98 -25.30 -4.53
C ARG A 752 -6.17 -24.88 -5.76
N LEU A 753 -4.87 -25.14 -5.71
CA LEU A 753 -3.91 -24.99 -6.78
C LEU A 753 -3.47 -26.38 -7.26
N ASP A 754 -3.30 -26.57 -8.56
CA ASP A 754 -2.65 -27.76 -9.11
C ASP A 754 -1.88 -27.43 -10.38
N ALA A 755 -0.55 -27.54 -10.31
CA ALA A 755 0.32 -27.26 -11.45
C ALA A 755 0.39 -28.40 -12.48
N GLN A 756 -0.27 -29.54 -12.22
CA GLN A 756 -0.37 -30.69 -13.15
C GLN A 756 1.00 -31.19 -13.66
N THR A 757 2.01 -31.17 -12.80
CA THR A 757 3.39 -31.60 -13.09
C THR A 757 4.02 -32.25 -11.86
N GLU A 758 4.91 -33.22 -12.07
CA GLU A 758 5.69 -33.90 -11.02
C GLU A 758 6.68 -32.96 -10.32
N LYS A 759 7.09 -31.87 -10.98
CA LYS A 759 8.10 -30.91 -10.48
C LYS A 759 7.53 -29.50 -10.37
N PRO A 760 6.50 -29.26 -9.53
CA PRO A 760 5.86 -27.95 -9.40
C PRO A 760 6.82 -26.88 -8.88
N TYR A 761 7.84 -27.28 -8.12
CA TYR A 761 8.92 -26.44 -7.61
C TYR A 761 9.90 -25.94 -8.68
N ALA A 762 9.82 -26.47 -9.91
CA ALA A 762 10.62 -26.05 -11.06
C ALA A 762 9.83 -25.14 -12.02
N ARG A 763 8.65 -24.63 -11.61
CA ARG A 763 7.99 -23.53 -12.30
C ARG A 763 8.65 -22.21 -11.91
N GLU A 764 9.16 -21.52 -12.91
CA GLU A 764 9.51 -20.10 -12.82
C GLU A 764 8.25 -19.24 -13.11
N PHE A 765 8.29 -17.98 -12.70
CA PHE A 765 7.31 -16.94 -13.04
C PHE A 765 8.03 -15.87 -13.87
N ASP A 766 7.36 -15.24 -14.83
CA ASP A 766 7.98 -14.21 -15.69
C ASP A 766 8.36 -12.92 -14.91
N PHE A 767 7.89 -12.81 -13.66
CA PHE A 767 8.19 -11.76 -12.70
C PHE A 767 7.98 -12.26 -11.27
N ASP A 768 8.59 -11.62 -10.27
CA ASP A 768 8.26 -11.87 -8.86
C ASP A 768 6.86 -11.27 -8.53
N PRO A 769 5.84 -12.09 -8.19
CA PRO A 769 4.48 -11.62 -7.92
C PRO A 769 4.37 -10.73 -6.68
N ALA A 770 5.13 -11.04 -5.63
CA ALA A 770 5.08 -10.31 -4.38
C ALA A 770 5.79 -8.95 -4.51
N GLN A 771 6.92 -8.90 -5.22
CA GLN A 771 7.59 -7.62 -5.53
C GLN A 771 6.78 -6.78 -6.51
N MET A 772 6.09 -7.38 -7.50
CA MET A 772 5.13 -6.63 -8.32
C MET A 772 4.01 -6.04 -7.45
N ALA A 773 3.47 -6.82 -6.51
CA ALA A 773 2.44 -6.34 -5.59
C ALA A 773 2.92 -5.23 -4.66
N VAL A 774 4.19 -5.25 -4.20
CA VAL A 774 4.79 -4.15 -3.43
C VAL A 774 4.95 -2.91 -4.30
N ALA A 775 5.63 -3.05 -5.46
CA ALA A 775 5.94 -1.93 -6.35
C ALA A 775 4.71 -1.23 -6.94
N ARG A 776 3.58 -1.96 -7.09
CA ARG A 776 2.32 -1.45 -7.66
C ARG A 776 1.17 -1.39 -6.65
N ARG A 777 1.46 -1.52 -5.35
CA ARG A 777 0.44 -1.71 -4.30
C ARG A 777 -0.73 -0.75 -4.40
N ASP A 778 -0.45 0.55 -4.52
CA ASP A 778 -1.50 1.57 -4.48
C ASP A 778 -2.37 1.55 -5.74
N GLU A 779 -1.85 1.09 -6.90
CA GLU A 779 -2.66 0.80 -8.09
C GLU A 779 -3.61 -0.37 -7.85
N LEU A 780 -3.12 -1.43 -7.21
CA LEU A 780 -3.87 -2.66 -6.92
C LEU A 780 -4.96 -2.41 -5.88
N VAL A 781 -4.66 -1.64 -4.83
CA VAL A 781 -5.66 -1.20 -3.85
C VAL A 781 -6.72 -0.35 -4.53
N VAL A 782 -6.34 0.68 -5.31
CA VAL A 782 -7.32 1.51 -6.04
C VAL A 782 -8.17 0.67 -6.99
N ALA A 783 -7.61 -0.35 -7.66
CA ALA A 783 -8.36 -1.27 -8.49
C ALA A 783 -9.38 -2.10 -7.70
N ALA A 784 -8.99 -2.70 -6.57
CA ALA A 784 -9.90 -3.43 -5.69
C ALA A 784 -11.06 -2.56 -5.18
N LEU A 785 -10.77 -1.32 -4.75
CA LEU A 785 -11.81 -0.39 -4.29
C LEU A 785 -12.70 0.08 -5.46
N THR A 786 -12.15 0.21 -6.67
CA THR A 786 -12.92 0.54 -7.88
C THR A 786 -13.93 -0.55 -8.22
N LEU A 787 -13.56 -1.84 -8.09
CA LEU A 787 -14.50 -2.96 -8.28
C LEU A 787 -15.68 -2.89 -7.31
N ILE A 788 -15.39 -2.75 -6.00
CA ILE A 788 -16.43 -2.68 -4.97
C ILE A 788 -17.30 -1.43 -5.15
N ARG A 789 -16.70 -0.27 -5.48
CA ARG A 789 -17.45 0.95 -5.83
C ARG A 789 -18.36 0.77 -7.03
N THR A 790 -17.91 0.07 -8.07
CA THR A 790 -18.75 -0.17 -9.27
C THR A 790 -19.97 -1.03 -8.94
N TRP A 791 -19.81 -2.08 -8.13
CA TRP A 791 -20.95 -2.88 -7.64
C TRP A 791 -21.90 -2.06 -6.76
N ILE A 792 -21.37 -1.19 -5.89
CA ILE A 792 -22.19 -0.26 -5.08
C ILE A 792 -23.01 0.66 -5.97
N THR A 793 -22.41 1.28 -7.00
CA THR A 793 -23.12 2.20 -7.91
C THR A 793 -23.99 1.49 -8.95
N ALA A 794 -23.79 0.19 -9.18
CA ALA A 794 -24.67 -0.67 -9.96
C ALA A 794 -25.93 -1.14 -9.18
N GLY A 795 -26.21 -0.56 -8.00
CA GLY A 795 -27.45 -0.77 -7.26
C GLY A 795 -27.46 -1.93 -6.27
N ARG A 796 -26.29 -2.53 -5.96
CA ARG A 796 -26.12 -3.61 -4.96
C ARG A 796 -27.06 -4.81 -5.14
N SER A 797 -27.35 -5.21 -6.39
CA SER A 797 -28.14 -6.41 -6.66
C SER A 797 -27.51 -7.64 -5.98
N ARG A 798 -28.32 -8.39 -5.22
CA ARG A 798 -27.87 -9.57 -4.47
C ARG A 798 -27.88 -10.79 -5.40
N LEU A 799 -26.71 -11.40 -5.59
CA LEU A 799 -26.47 -12.48 -6.54
C LEU A 799 -26.04 -13.77 -5.85
N GLY A 800 -25.25 -13.68 -4.77
CA GLY A 800 -24.89 -14.81 -3.91
C GLY A 800 -26.04 -15.18 -2.96
N ALA A 801 -26.47 -16.44 -2.99
CA ALA A 801 -27.59 -16.95 -2.20
C ALA A 801 -27.31 -16.98 -0.68
N GLY A 802 -28.37 -16.97 0.14
CA GLY A 802 -28.26 -16.97 1.60
C GLY A 802 -27.58 -15.71 2.16
N ARG A 803 -27.09 -15.78 3.40
CA ARG A 803 -26.23 -14.78 4.07
C ARG A 803 -25.14 -15.51 4.85
N THR A 804 -23.90 -15.04 4.78
CA THR A 804 -22.80 -15.61 5.57
C THR A 804 -22.86 -15.07 7.00
N ALA A 805 -23.39 -15.89 7.92
CA ALA A 805 -23.55 -15.51 9.33
C ALA A 805 -22.20 -15.18 10.00
N SER A 806 -22.21 -14.18 10.88
CA SER A 806 -21.03 -13.57 11.52
C SER A 806 -20.08 -12.82 10.56
N PHE A 807 -20.43 -12.71 9.28
CA PHE A 807 -19.63 -12.06 8.23
C PHE A 807 -20.50 -11.16 7.33
N GLU A 808 -21.56 -10.56 7.86
CA GLU A 808 -22.62 -9.90 7.09
C GLU A 808 -22.09 -8.72 6.25
N THR A 809 -21.26 -7.84 6.83
CA THR A 809 -20.64 -6.71 6.10
C THR A 809 -19.59 -7.19 5.08
N TRP A 810 -18.98 -8.36 5.29
CA TRP A 810 -18.06 -8.98 4.33
C TRP A 810 -18.82 -9.64 3.17
N ASP A 811 -19.96 -10.26 3.43
CA ASP A 811 -20.84 -10.76 2.37
C ASP A 811 -21.24 -9.61 1.44
N GLU A 812 -21.71 -8.50 2.01
CA GLU A 812 -22.14 -7.32 1.24
C GLU A 812 -20.98 -6.62 0.51
N LEU A 813 -19.82 -6.38 1.16
CA LEU A 813 -18.71 -5.60 0.54
C LEU A 813 -17.64 -6.44 -0.18
N VAL A 814 -17.69 -7.78 -0.13
CA VAL A 814 -16.74 -8.67 -0.81
C VAL A 814 -17.45 -9.75 -1.63
N ARG A 815 -18.28 -10.60 -1.02
CA ARG A 815 -18.88 -11.75 -1.71
C ARG A 815 -19.81 -11.32 -2.84
N GLN A 816 -20.72 -10.38 -2.58
CA GLN A 816 -21.66 -9.89 -3.60
C GLN A 816 -20.92 -9.22 -4.79
N PRO A 817 -19.88 -8.38 -4.59
CA PRO A 817 -18.97 -7.96 -5.66
C PRO A 817 -18.30 -9.10 -6.46
N VAL A 818 -17.86 -10.20 -5.82
CA VAL A 818 -17.29 -11.36 -6.54
C VAL A 818 -18.35 -12.08 -7.38
N CYS A 819 -19.54 -12.31 -6.84
CA CYS A 819 -20.68 -12.87 -7.58
C CYS A 819 -21.12 -11.95 -8.73
N TRP A 820 -20.98 -10.63 -8.57
CA TRP A 820 -21.22 -9.66 -9.64
C TRP A 820 -20.15 -9.73 -10.73
N VAL A 821 -18.85 -9.82 -10.39
CA VAL A 821 -17.77 -10.06 -11.37
C VAL A 821 -18.00 -11.37 -12.13
N ALA A 822 -18.43 -12.44 -11.45
CA ALA A 822 -18.77 -13.71 -12.08
C ALA A 822 -19.87 -13.59 -13.16
N SER A 823 -20.85 -12.67 -12.97
CA SER A 823 -21.95 -12.47 -13.93
C SER A 823 -21.54 -11.91 -15.30
N TRP A 824 -20.35 -11.29 -15.42
CA TRP A 824 -19.89 -10.66 -16.67
C TRP A 824 -18.45 -10.98 -17.09
N SER A 825 -17.61 -11.54 -16.20
CA SER A 825 -16.18 -11.79 -16.48
C SER A 825 -15.94 -13.14 -17.17
N GLN A 826 -16.29 -13.21 -18.45
CA GLN A 826 -16.20 -14.42 -19.26
C GLN A 826 -14.76 -14.94 -19.40
N THR A 827 -13.77 -14.07 -19.58
CA THR A 827 -12.37 -14.45 -19.88
C THR A 827 -11.65 -15.10 -18.70
N LEU A 828 -11.93 -14.67 -17.46
CA LEU A 828 -11.28 -15.19 -16.26
C LEU A 828 -12.15 -16.19 -15.49
N SER A 829 -13.47 -16.19 -15.68
CA SER A 829 -14.44 -17.17 -15.14
C SER A 829 -14.35 -17.36 -13.62
N PHE A 830 -15.24 -16.67 -12.89
CA PHE A 830 -15.36 -16.72 -11.42
C PHE A 830 -16.69 -17.39 -11.00
N ASP A 831 -16.76 -17.87 -9.77
CA ASP A 831 -17.96 -18.43 -9.13
C ASP A 831 -18.02 -17.97 -7.66
N ASP A 832 -19.15 -18.23 -6.98
CA ASP A 832 -19.38 -17.84 -5.59
C ASP A 832 -18.35 -18.46 -4.63
N PRO A 833 -17.55 -17.66 -3.89
CA PRO A 833 -16.52 -18.18 -3.00
C PRO A 833 -17.09 -19.00 -1.83
N LEU A 834 -18.38 -18.89 -1.49
CA LEU A 834 -18.98 -19.64 -0.39
C LEU A 834 -19.12 -21.15 -0.69
N LYS A 835 -19.12 -21.55 -1.97
CA LYS A 835 -19.06 -22.96 -2.41
C LYS A 835 -17.81 -23.69 -1.90
N ALA A 836 -16.76 -22.96 -1.51
CA ALA A 836 -15.61 -23.54 -0.84
C ALA A 836 -15.93 -24.10 0.56
N THR A 837 -16.94 -23.59 1.26
CA THR A 837 -17.35 -24.12 2.57
C THR A 837 -18.08 -25.45 2.46
N GLU A 838 -18.86 -25.66 1.39
CA GLU A 838 -19.57 -26.91 1.12
C GLU A 838 -18.55 -28.04 0.94
N ARG A 839 -17.55 -27.82 0.06
CA ARG A 839 -16.38 -28.69 -0.13
C ARG A 839 -15.56 -28.91 1.15
N ALA A 840 -15.48 -27.91 2.04
CA ALA A 840 -14.78 -28.04 3.31
C ALA A 840 -15.55 -28.88 4.36
N PHE A 841 -16.88 -28.96 4.27
CA PHE A 841 -17.69 -29.89 5.06
C PHE A 841 -17.68 -31.30 4.46
N GLU A 842 -17.68 -31.45 3.13
CA GLU A 842 -17.48 -32.75 2.46
C GLU A 842 -16.13 -33.37 2.81
N ALA A 843 -15.09 -32.55 2.99
CA ALA A 843 -13.74 -32.96 3.37
C ALA A 843 -13.47 -33.01 4.90
N ASP A 844 -14.45 -32.72 5.76
CA ASP A 844 -14.31 -32.76 7.24
C ASP A 844 -14.22 -34.22 7.73
N PRO A 845 -13.09 -34.65 8.33
CA PRO A 845 -12.94 -36.01 8.83
C PRO A 845 -14.02 -36.44 9.84
N GLU A 846 -14.56 -35.53 10.65
CA GLU A 846 -15.62 -35.86 11.60
C GLU A 846 -17.01 -35.96 10.93
N THR A 847 -17.21 -35.34 9.76
CA THR A 847 -18.40 -35.56 8.91
C THR A 847 -18.29 -36.91 8.20
N ALA A 848 -17.12 -37.25 7.66
CA ALA A 848 -16.89 -38.54 7.00
C ALA A 848 -17.11 -39.74 7.94
N LYS A 849 -16.51 -39.72 9.14
CA LYS A 849 -16.74 -40.74 10.19
C LYS A 849 -18.21 -40.88 10.57
N LEU A 850 -18.94 -39.76 10.65
CA LEU A 850 -20.35 -39.76 11.02
C LEU A 850 -21.22 -40.34 9.90
N GLY A 851 -20.93 -40.02 8.64
CA GLY A 851 -21.57 -40.66 7.48
C GLY A 851 -21.36 -42.17 7.49
N ALA A 852 -20.09 -42.61 7.54
CA ALA A 852 -19.73 -44.03 7.56
C ALA A 852 -20.40 -44.80 8.73
N LEU A 853 -20.42 -44.23 9.94
CA LEU A 853 -21.08 -44.87 11.08
C LEU A 853 -22.61 -44.89 10.94
N LEU A 854 -23.24 -43.82 10.46
CA LEU A 854 -24.68 -43.77 10.23
C LEU A 854 -25.11 -44.79 9.18
N GLU A 855 -24.35 -44.91 8.09
CA GLU A 855 -24.60 -45.86 6.99
C GLU A 855 -24.37 -47.32 7.43
N ALA A 856 -23.27 -47.62 8.13
CA ALA A 856 -23.00 -48.96 8.64
C ALA A 856 -24.02 -49.43 9.70
N VAL A 857 -24.42 -48.55 10.63
CA VAL A 857 -25.48 -48.87 11.60
C VAL A 857 -26.84 -48.99 10.90
N ARG A 858 -27.13 -48.17 9.89
CA ARG A 858 -28.37 -48.27 9.10
C ARG A 858 -28.47 -49.62 8.39
N ALA A 859 -27.43 -50.04 7.67
CA ALA A 859 -27.39 -51.32 6.96
C ALA A 859 -27.73 -52.50 7.88
N MET A 860 -27.13 -52.54 9.08
CA MET A 860 -27.42 -53.55 10.12
C MET A 860 -28.88 -53.55 10.62
N THR A 861 -29.60 -52.43 10.50
CA THR A 861 -31.00 -52.33 10.95
C THR A 861 -32.04 -52.52 9.85
N GLU A 862 -31.67 -52.41 8.56
CA GLU A 862 -32.60 -52.58 7.43
C GLU A 862 -32.73 -54.03 6.94
N ASP A 863 -31.69 -54.85 7.19
CA ASP A 863 -31.64 -56.28 6.90
C ASP A 863 -32.25 -57.17 8.02
N ALA A 864 -32.60 -56.56 9.16
CA ALA A 864 -33.41 -57.21 10.18
C ALA A 864 -34.84 -57.46 9.66
N SER A 865 -35.40 -58.62 10.03
CA SER A 865 -36.71 -59.16 9.61
C SER A 865 -37.79 -58.09 9.32
N PRO A 866 -38.59 -58.24 8.23
CA PRO A 866 -39.55 -57.22 7.79
C PRO A 866 -40.61 -56.83 8.83
N THR A 867 -40.82 -57.62 9.90
CA THR A 867 -41.69 -57.27 11.03
C THR A 867 -41.10 -56.24 12.00
N SER A 868 -39.82 -55.86 11.86
CA SER A 868 -39.11 -54.96 12.80
C SER A 868 -38.47 -53.71 12.18
N ARG A 869 -38.71 -53.44 10.88
CA ARG A 869 -38.16 -52.27 10.18
C ARG A 869 -38.59 -50.95 10.85
N GLY A 870 -37.61 -50.14 11.27
CA GLY A 870 -37.79 -48.76 11.74
C GLY A 870 -37.83 -48.53 13.26
N THR A 871 -37.94 -49.57 14.09
CA THR A 871 -38.23 -49.44 15.55
C THR A 871 -37.19 -50.10 16.47
N ILE A 872 -36.00 -50.47 15.95
CA ILE A 872 -34.93 -51.03 16.78
C ILE A 872 -33.92 -49.94 17.14
N SER A 873 -33.60 -49.84 18.44
CA SER A 873 -32.66 -48.88 18.99
C SER A 873 -31.64 -49.57 19.89
N HIS A 874 -30.37 -49.20 19.73
CA HIS A 874 -29.23 -49.98 20.21
C HIS A 874 -28.43 -49.19 21.25
N THR A 875 -28.03 -49.87 22.32
CA THR A 875 -26.97 -49.36 23.19
C THR A 875 -25.62 -49.51 22.50
N VAL A 876 -24.67 -48.66 22.89
CA VAL A 876 -23.28 -48.69 22.38
C VAL A 876 -22.62 -50.08 22.55
N ALA A 877 -22.93 -50.78 23.64
CA ALA A 877 -22.44 -52.12 23.90
C ALA A 877 -23.00 -53.17 22.92
N GLN A 878 -24.22 -52.99 22.42
CA GLN A 878 -24.79 -53.87 21.39
C GLN A 878 -24.16 -53.61 20.02
N MET A 879 -23.87 -52.35 19.68
CA MET A 879 -23.17 -51.99 18.44
C MET A 879 -21.76 -52.63 18.39
N ILE A 880 -21.00 -52.56 19.49
CA ILE A 880 -19.69 -53.22 19.61
C ILE A 880 -19.83 -54.75 19.58
N ALA A 881 -20.82 -55.31 20.28
CA ALA A 881 -21.03 -56.76 20.29
C ALA A 881 -21.40 -57.31 18.89
N TRP A 882 -22.04 -56.51 18.03
CA TRP A 882 -22.32 -56.85 16.64
C TRP A 882 -21.10 -56.72 15.72
N ALA A 883 -20.32 -55.65 15.87
CA ALA A 883 -19.05 -55.48 15.15
C ALA A 883 -18.07 -56.63 15.43
N ASN A 884 -18.09 -57.17 16.64
CA ASN A 884 -17.19 -58.23 17.09
C ASN A 884 -17.82 -59.64 17.02
N ALA A 885 -18.95 -59.82 16.32
CA ALA A 885 -19.67 -61.09 16.27
C ALA A 885 -19.18 -62.02 15.14
N GLU A 886 -18.36 -63.01 15.47
CA GLU A 886 -18.07 -64.14 14.58
C GLU A 886 -19.34 -64.97 14.34
N GLN A 887 -19.83 -65.01 13.10
CA GLN A 887 -20.93 -65.88 12.66
C GLN A 887 -20.52 -66.57 11.35
N HIS A 888 -20.65 -67.90 11.31
CA HIS A 888 -20.18 -68.67 10.15
C HIS A 888 -21.17 -68.65 8.98
N ASP A 889 -22.48 -68.59 9.27
CA ASP A 889 -23.57 -68.65 8.28
C ASP A 889 -23.91 -67.30 7.61
N ASP A 890 -23.11 -66.25 7.84
CA ASP A 890 -23.33 -64.94 7.22
C ASP A 890 -23.23 -64.97 5.69
N SER A 891 -24.13 -64.26 5.01
CA SER A 891 -23.94 -63.91 3.60
C SER A 891 -22.84 -62.85 3.43
N ASP A 892 -22.22 -62.77 2.25
CA ASP A 892 -21.05 -61.89 2.06
C ASP A 892 -21.37 -60.40 2.26
N ALA A 893 -22.58 -59.95 1.89
CA ALA A 893 -23.05 -58.59 2.18
C ALA A 893 -23.21 -58.32 3.70
N GLN A 894 -23.61 -59.33 4.47
CA GLN A 894 -23.74 -59.25 5.93
C GLN A 894 -22.38 -59.30 6.64
N ARG A 895 -21.34 -59.85 6.00
CA ARG A 895 -19.94 -59.77 6.44
C ARG A 895 -19.35 -58.40 6.12
N GLU A 896 -19.54 -57.91 4.89
CA GLU A 896 -19.08 -56.60 4.43
C GLU A 896 -19.64 -55.46 5.31
N ALA A 897 -20.95 -55.47 5.58
CA ALA A 897 -21.57 -54.51 6.50
C ALA A 897 -21.05 -54.62 7.95
N ARG A 898 -20.63 -55.81 8.39
CA ARG A 898 -20.03 -56.05 9.73
C ARG A 898 -18.63 -55.48 9.81
N GLN A 899 -17.83 -55.70 8.77
CA GLN A 899 -16.51 -55.11 8.63
C GLN A 899 -16.60 -53.58 8.57
N SER A 900 -17.51 -53.02 7.77
CA SER A 900 -17.75 -51.57 7.70
C SER A 900 -18.17 -50.97 9.06
N LEU A 901 -19.01 -51.67 9.84
CA LEU A 901 -19.35 -51.24 11.20
C LEU A 901 -18.13 -51.33 12.13
N HIS A 902 -17.41 -52.45 12.11
CA HIS A 902 -16.22 -52.65 12.94
C HIS A 902 -15.16 -51.58 12.69
N ASP A 903 -14.91 -51.22 11.43
CA ASP A 903 -13.88 -50.25 11.06
C ASP A 903 -14.31 -48.82 11.41
N ALA A 904 -15.58 -48.46 11.19
CA ALA A 904 -16.14 -47.18 11.64
C ALA A 904 -16.11 -47.03 13.17
N LEU A 905 -16.44 -48.09 13.92
CA LEU A 905 -16.32 -48.10 15.38
C LEU A 905 -14.86 -48.03 15.85
N SER A 906 -13.94 -48.65 15.12
CA SER A 906 -12.51 -48.66 15.43
C SER A 906 -11.86 -47.30 15.18
N GLU A 907 -12.16 -46.62 14.07
CA GLU A 907 -11.63 -45.28 13.79
C GLU A 907 -12.06 -44.24 14.85
N ILE A 908 -13.27 -44.40 15.40
CA ILE A 908 -13.84 -43.49 16.40
C ILE A 908 -13.34 -43.78 17.82
N ALA A 909 -13.10 -45.06 18.17
CA ALA A 909 -12.95 -45.45 19.58
C ALA A 909 -12.01 -46.64 19.89
N ALA A 910 -11.22 -47.16 18.94
CA ALA A 910 -10.22 -48.18 19.26
C ALA A 910 -9.10 -47.63 20.17
N GLU A 911 -8.70 -48.44 21.15
CA GLU A 911 -7.48 -48.20 21.94
C GLU A 911 -6.25 -48.79 21.23
N ARG A 912 -5.04 -48.54 21.76
CA ARG A 912 -3.78 -49.08 21.19
C ARG A 912 -3.71 -50.62 21.17
N SER A 913 -4.61 -51.28 21.87
CA SER A 913 -4.85 -52.74 21.90
C SER A 913 -5.82 -53.23 20.82
N GLY A 914 -6.37 -52.35 19.97
CA GLY A 914 -7.42 -52.66 18.99
C GLY A 914 -8.83 -52.76 19.60
N THR A 915 -8.96 -52.77 20.92
CA THR A 915 -10.26 -52.87 21.62
C THR A 915 -11.04 -51.56 21.57
N ILE A 916 -12.27 -51.60 21.05
CA ILE A 916 -13.19 -50.45 20.96
C ILE A 916 -13.68 -50.04 22.36
N ASN A 917 -13.44 -48.79 22.77
CA ASN A 917 -13.85 -48.28 24.08
C ASN A 917 -15.30 -47.76 24.08
N PRO A 918 -16.25 -48.41 24.80
CA PRO A 918 -17.66 -48.01 24.78
C PRO A 918 -17.94 -46.64 25.40
N ARG A 919 -17.06 -46.12 26.27
CA ARG A 919 -17.21 -44.81 26.90
C ARG A 919 -16.73 -43.68 25.97
N ILE A 920 -15.72 -43.93 25.13
CA ILE A 920 -15.29 -42.98 24.10
C ILE A 920 -16.38 -42.91 23.03
N LEU A 921 -16.77 -44.06 22.46
CA LEU A 921 -17.81 -44.17 21.44
C LEU A 921 -19.14 -43.57 21.88
N GLY A 922 -19.62 -43.87 23.10
CA GLY A 922 -20.88 -43.34 23.61
C GLY A 922 -20.88 -41.82 23.76
N ARG A 923 -19.78 -41.21 24.19
CA ARG A 923 -19.61 -39.75 24.26
C ARG A 923 -19.51 -39.10 22.87
N TRP A 924 -18.94 -39.82 21.90
CA TRP A 924 -18.82 -39.32 20.53
C TRP A 924 -20.17 -39.35 19.80
N ILE A 925 -20.97 -40.42 19.96
CA ILE A 925 -22.35 -40.49 19.46
C ILE A 925 -23.22 -39.43 20.15
N GLU A 926 -23.11 -39.27 21.47
CA GLU A 926 -23.84 -38.24 22.22
C GLU A 926 -23.52 -36.81 21.75
N ARG A 927 -22.27 -36.53 21.39
CA ARG A 927 -21.85 -35.24 20.80
C ARG A 927 -22.41 -35.00 19.39
N ASN A 928 -22.64 -36.06 18.62
CA ASN A 928 -23.16 -36.02 17.25
C ASN A 928 -24.66 -36.35 17.16
N ALA A 929 -25.37 -36.39 18.29
CA ALA A 929 -26.82 -36.58 18.32
C ALA A 929 -27.55 -35.46 17.53
N GLU A 930 -28.61 -35.83 16.81
CA GLU A 930 -29.38 -35.01 15.87
C GLU A 930 -28.59 -34.37 14.69
N ARG A 931 -27.26 -34.45 14.64
CA ARG A 931 -26.44 -33.97 13.50
C ARG A 931 -26.75 -34.80 12.25
N ARG A 932 -27.08 -34.13 11.15
CA ARG A 932 -27.45 -34.75 9.87
C ARG A 932 -26.24 -34.90 8.94
N VAL A 933 -26.09 -36.08 8.33
CA VAL A 933 -25.14 -36.39 7.24
C VAL A 933 -25.86 -37.33 6.27
N SER A 934 -25.75 -37.12 4.96
CA SER A 934 -26.43 -37.96 3.92
C SER A 934 -27.96 -38.17 4.13
N GLY A 935 -28.64 -37.24 4.81
CA GLY A 935 -30.06 -37.39 5.19
C GLY A 935 -30.33 -38.33 6.37
N LEU A 936 -29.28 -38.86 7.02
CA LEU A 936 -29.32 -39.69 8.21
C LEU A 936 -28.93 -38.90 9.47
N ARG A 937 -29.41 -39.30 10.65
CA ARG A 937 -28.91 -38.83 11.96
C ARG A 937 -29.16 -39.85 13.08
N PHE A 938 -28.42 -39.72 14.19
CA PHE A 938 -28.72 -40.42 15.45
C PHE A 938 -29.76 -39.68 16.28
N VAL A 939 -30.77 -40.40 16.76
CA VAL A 939 -31.79 -39.95 17.72
C VAL A 939 -31.68 -40.77 19.00
N GLN A 940 -31.82 -40.15 20.19
CA GLN A 940 -31.89 -40.90 21.45
C GLN A 940 -33.28 -41.53 21.64
N ASP A 941 -33.33 -42.83 21.90
CA ASP A 941 -34.55 -43.63 21.93
C ASP A 941 -34.69 -44.35 23.28
N GLY A 942 -34.76 -43.57 24.37
CA GLY A 942 -34.84 -44.08 25.73
C GLY A 942 -33.54 -44.71 26.26
N GLU A 943 -33.67 -45.59 27.27
CA GLU A 943 -32.55 -46.23 27.96
C GLU A 943 -32.81 -47.72 28.25
N LEU A 944 -31.73 -48.51 28.31
CA LEU A 944 -31.73 -49.90 28.71
C LEU A 944 -30.64 -50.11 29.78
N ARG A 945 -31.03 -50.57 30.99
CA ARG A 945 -30.10 -50.81 32.11
C ARG A 945 -29.18 -49.61 32.44
N ARG A 946 -29.71 -48.37 32.37
CA ARG A 946 -29.00 -47.07 32.51
C ARG A 946 -27.99 -46.74 31.40
N ALA A 947 -28.03 -47.44 30.26
CA ALA A 947 -27.32 -47.05 29.05
C ALA A 947 -28.30 -46.45 28.03
N LYS A 948 -27.96 -45.30 27.45
CA LYS A 948 -28.73 -44.68 26.37
C LYS A 948 -28.84 -45.61 25.17
N ARG A 949 -30.04 -45.71 24.57
CA ARG A 949 -30.24 -46.34 23.26
C ARG A 949 -30.24 -45.26 22.17
N TRP A 950 -29.66 -45.59 21.04
CA TRP A 950 -29.59 -44.73 19.86
C TRP A 950 -30.24 -45.43 18.66
N ARG A 951 -30.94 -44.67 17.84
CA ARG A 951 -31.54 -45.13 16.58
C ARG A 951 -31.08 -44.23 15.45
N VAL A 952 -30.67 -44.82 14.33
CA VAL A 952 -30.46 -44.06 13.09
C VAL A 952 -31.82 -43.82 12.45
N VAL A 953 -32.07 -42.58 12.03
CA VAL A 953 -33.27 -42.23 11.25
C VAL A 953 -32.85 -41.57 9.94
N ALA A 954 -33.53 -41.94 8.86
CA ALA A 954 -33.54 -41.17 7.63
C ALA A 954 -34.63 -40.10 7.70
N ASP A 955 -34.37 -38.92 7.14
CA ASP A 955 -35.43 -37.96 6.88
C ASP A 955 -36.38 -38.47 5.78
N VAL A 956 -37.69 -38.39 6.03
CA VAL A 956 -38.70 -38.72 5.02
C VAL A 956 -38.62 -37.67 3.91
N SER A 957 -38.40 -38.09 2.67
CA SER A 957 -38.34 -37.20 1.51
C SER A 957 -39.71 -36.55 1.28
N SER A 958 -39.83 -35.28 1.64
CA SER A 958 -41.02 -34.46 1.40
C SER A 958 -41.12 -34.08 -0.09
N HIS A 959 -41.42 -35.05 -0.95
CA HIS A 959 -41.94 -34.77 -2.28
C HIS A 959 -43.24 -33.99 -2.14
N VAL A 960 -43.20 -32.71 -2.48
CA VAL A 960 -44.40 -31.88 -2.57
C VAL A 960 -45.11 -32.24 -3.88
N GLU A 961 -45.88 -33.33 -3.84
CA GLU A 961 -46.87 -33.61 -4.88
C GLU A 961 -47.95 -32.52 -4.82
N ILE A 962 -47.94 -31.61 -5.79
CA ILE A 962 -48.99 -30.62 -6.00
C ILE A 962 -50.21 -31.35 -6.60
N ASN A 963 -50.91 -32.10 -5.74
CA ASN A 963 -52.01 -32.94 -6.17
C ASN A 963 -53.25 -32.09 -6.49
N SER A 964 -53.67 -32.10 -7.75
CA SER A 964 -54.65 -31.14 -8.27
C SER A 964 -56.05 -31.76 -8.33
N GLN A 965 -56.90 -31.43 -7.35
CA GLN A 965 -58.33 -31.77 -7.38
C GLN A 965 -59.24 -30.56 -7.20
N LYS A 966 -60.35 -30.57 -7.95
CA LYS A 966 -61.39 -29.55 -7.95
C LYS A 966 -62.56 -30.00 -7.06
N HIS A 967 -63.09 -29.11 -6.23
CA HIS A 967 -64.50 -29.12 -5.82
C HIS A 967 -64.93 -27.68 -5.50
N THR A 968 -65.60 -26.98 -6.44
CA THR A 968 -67.07 -26.83 -6.56
C THR A 968 -67.71 -25.94 -5.49
N ASN A 969 -68.23 -24.79 -5.93
CA ASN A 969 -68.89 -23.78 -5.09
C ASN A 969 -70.17 -24.28 -4.43
N SER A 970 -70.47 -23.75 -3.24
CA SER A 970 -71.82 -23.28 -2.91
C SER A 970 -71.75 -22.00 -2.08
N HIS A 971 -72.60 -21.03 -2.41
CA HIS A 971 -72.80 -19.76 -1.71
C HIS A 971 -74.24 -19.75 -1.17
N PRO A 972 -74.54 -19.06 -0.05
CA PRO A 972 -75.05 -17.69 -0.20
C PRO A 972 -74.70 -16.71 0.94
N LYS A 973 -74.64 -15.41 0.59
CA LYS A 973 -75.19 -14.22 1.31
C LYS A 973 -74.84 -13.98 2.79
N ASP A 974 -74.68 -12.75 3.29
CA ASP A 974 -74.32 -11.41 2.76
C ASP A 974 -73.38 -10.83 3.89
N ASP A 975 -72.56 -9.78 3.76
CA ASP A 975 -72.92 -8.40 3.43
C ASP A 975 -71.64 -7.51 3.34
N ASP A 976 -71.80 -6.29 2.79
CA ASP A 976 -70.86 -5.14 2.71
C ASP A 976 -69.45 -5.33 2.08
N ALA A 977 -68.87 -4.23 1.56
CA ALA A 977 -67.70 -4.26 0.68
C ALA A 977 -66.68 -3.13 0.92
N ARG A 978 -65.43 -3.51 1.24
CA ARG A 978 -64.18 -2.80 0.89
C ARG A 978 -62.98 -3.73 1.00
N ARG A 979 -62.05 -3.64 0.03
CA ARG A 979 -60.71 -4.26 0.13
C ARG A 979 -59.79 -3.31 0.92
N PRO A 980 -58.98 -3.80 1.87
CA PRO A 980 -57.86 -3.02 2.39
C PRO A 980 -56.72 -3.01 1.36
N THR A 981 -56.37 -1.83 0.85
CA THR A 981 -55.08 -1.57 0.20
C THR A 981 -53.98 -1.41 1.26
N PRO A 982 -52.68 -1.45 0.88
CA PRO A 982 -51.59 -1.22 1.82
C PRO A 982 -51.70 0.18 2.46
N TRP A 983 -51.37 0.28 3.75
CA TRP A 983 -51.34 1.56 4.46
C TRP A 983 -49.96 2.20 4.44
N ASP A 984 -49.98 3.51 4.27
CA ASP A 984 -48.84 4.40 4.10
C ASP A 984 -47.94 4.52 5.33
N VAL A 985 -46.70 4.95 5.09
CA VAL A 985 -46.05 5.92 5.98
C VAL A 985 -45.55 7.08 5.12
N GLY A 986 -46.37 8.13 5.01
CA GLY A 986 -46.05 9.32 4.24
C GLY A 986 -45.22 10.33 5.05
N ALA A 987 -44.10 10.77 4.48
CA ALA A 987 -43.41 12.01 4.84
C ALA A 987 -42.72 12.54 3.57
N GLU A 988 -43.09 13.75 3.15
CA GLU A 988 -42.70 14.30 1.86
C GLU A 988 -41.31 14.95 1.90
N CYS A 989 -40.51 14.72 0.86
CA CYS A 989 -39.27 15.43 0.58
C CYS A 989 -39.24 15.78 -0.91
N GLU A 990 -39.77 16.94 -1.28
CA GLU A 990 -39.69 17.45 -2.65
C GLU A 990 -38.26 17.84 -3.03
N PHE A 991 -37.86 17.52 -4.26
CA PHE A 991 -36.63 18.02 -4.87
C PHE A 991 -36.88 19.40 -5.46
N VAL A 992 -36.33 20.45 -4.83
CA VAL A 992 -36.22 21.78 -5.45
C VAL A 992 -34.91 21.86 -6.23
N SER A 993 -35.00 22.15 -7.53
CA SER A 993 -33.85 22.36 -8.41
C SER A 993 -33.15 23.68 -8.12
N SER A 994 -31.82 23.70 -8.27
CA SER A 994 -31.02 24.91 -8.11
C SER A 994 -31.08 25.81 -9.36
N ASP A 995 -32.10 26.66 -9.43
CA ASP A 995 -32.09 27.92 -10.19
C ASP A 995 -33.05 28.93 -9.52
N GLU A 996 -32.85 30.22 -9.81
CA GLU A 996 -33.57 31.38 -9.23
C GLU A 996 -33.47 31.58 -7.70
N LEU A 997 -32.60 32.51 -7.28
CA LEU A 997 -32.97 33.62 -6.38
C LEU A 997 -31.82 34.63 -6.22
N PHE A 998 -31.92 35.74 -6.94
CA PHE A 998 -31.19 36.99 -6.68
C PHE A 998 -32.22 38.07 -6.34
N ALA A 999 -31.86 38.99 -5.44
CA ALA A 999 -32.73 40.00 -4.80
C ALA A 999 -33.80 39.42 -3.83
N GLY A 1000 -34.24 40.17 -2.79
CA GLY A 1000 -33.67 41.41 -2.28
C GLY A 1000 -34.56 42.20 -1.31
N ALA A 1001 -34.09 42.38 -0.06
CA ALA A 1001 -34.56 43.33 0.96
C ALA A 1001 -33.37 43.53 1.95
N ARG A 1002 -32.96 44.69 2.49
CA ARG A 1002 -33.54 46.02 2.75
C ARG A 1002 -34.63 46.13 3.82
N GLU A 1003 -34.24 46.83 4.89
CA GLU A 1003 -35.04 47.72 5.74
C GLU A 1003 -36.16 47.10 6.61
N THR A 1004 -35.77 46.59 7.79
CA THR A 1004 -36.11 47.19 9.10
C THR A 1004 -35.43 46.40 10.24
N GLY A 1005 -35.08 46.97 11.40
CA GLY A 1005 -35.20 48.40 11.74
C GLY A 1005 -35.25 48.73 13.24
N GLN A 1006 -34.51 48.05 14.12
CA GLN A 1006 -34.43 48.45 15.53
C GLN A 1006 -33.08 48.13 16.18
N VAL A 1007 -32.62 49.02 17.07
CA VAL A 1007 -31.32 48.98 17.75
C VAL A 1007 -31.53 48.74 19.23
N VAL A 1008 -30.71 47.86 19.81
CA VAL A 1008 -30.41 47.84 21.26
C VAL A 1008 -28.90 47.57 21.40
N GLU A 1009 -28.20 48.47 22.08
CA GLU A 1009 -26.79 48.31 22.44
C GLU A 1009 -26.66 47.50 23.74
N GLY A 1010 -25.57 46.75 23.89
CA GLY A 1010 -25.27 45.99 25.11
C GLY A 1010 -23.91 45.29 25.03
N GLU A 1011 -22.99 45.69 25.91
CA GLU A 1011 -21.61 45.20 25.92
C GLU A 1011 -21.46 43.84 26.64
N LEU A 1012 -20.78 42.87 25.99
CA LEU A 1012 -19.61 42.13 26.51
C LEU A 1012 -19.14 41.02 25.55
#